data_AF-A0A067N7E3-F1
#
_entry.id   AF-A0A067N7E3-F1
#
_cell.length_a   1.000
_cell.length_b   1.000
_cell.length_c   1.000
_cell.angle_alpha   90.00
_cell.angle_beta   90.00
_cell.angle_gamma   90.00
#
_symmetry.space_group_name_H-M   'P 1'
#
loop_
_entity.id
_entity.type
_entity.pdbx_description
1 polymer ?
#
loop_
_entity_poly.entity_id
_entity_poly.type
_entity_poly.pdbx_seq_one_letter_code
_entity_poly.pdbx_strand_id
1 'polypeptide(L)'
;MSSSTKAKLPAEREVIVVDSDSDEDAYSSKRARANTGHATSTVKQAPANTATMSGANLATKNAHLKGRQRFKADVEDARIACQQGLHMHSMQICKLREGGDEGQIEFQVHSRGNCLVKASFLVSESSEYPSNHTFYAFSPGDTPHSKYAEIIGDVPSYPSLPLMSAVERMVSKLAGLQAPSSSQQQVLLPRANEDEEEANEDSENDDYFDYDEFDASQNIGSSVKGNDLQRDFIEMVASGYRPGLIKVGGNEFLLTASVSVISLANSIPPRALVTWDHHLLSSSQHLTLLISGFNGVYPSLNADGKKTPLAESKTTNLKFSVGLCPQYKPGNEQAREACRNFGLVEDRLERATTVPNIHGHQDMHNYANISMDAMREKGPEPKDPGRFDKFALSSSLESLMNRSFLKLVYLRRNVRLEPKTLGWAAAETLLALTEKTQSSPQDVLENEIMLQQVLDADRREEKLARSNPLPHDPLRDSQAGSHINMPLTAFCYLIRRLTLCTRYCTVCHNPIDLEYEVLRPYVCSSNLCAYQYYVMGWGPSLEYEILHNTSVVDLLLSLTYTAARENQLSDPLPIGLGLQVPPPDSARMAQIQKLQAAPRLALVPGYAAPPAPPVNHKAGIVDEHRLCEFDKLDIWQMRVVIGDLISLLPSVNNMKRHLTTKTQLGKIKPALYDMDPTIPKAAWLLLRWCIASCTADLEELVQEEDLVQNVDPVIRQFRFSVGAPDAEAKFKAAVEEGKKTDANCNTYPILYAFHGSPLKNWHSIIRHGLWYKEVAHGRAYGNGVYFAKDGNVSMSRYARSSSEIWKNSNLRPTSCMALTEIVNLPNKFVSQTPYYVVQHTEWLLCRYLLVMRTGSNGQSMTGMTGGPDPAGNRVSATIPLVRLDPRATLQIGLNKIAIPEPGYKLEKLVKARASEFKEDDNDKDDKDVLEGIAWAASQPPSRMGTRDRPIELIEDDDIEMVGVNWASGPGAGQASTSRALV
;
A
#
# COMPACT_ATOMS: atom_id res chain seq x y z
N MET A 1 25.87 61.82 31.93
CA MET A 1 27.05 61.17 32.55
C MET A 1 26.85 59.65 32.51
N SER A 2 27.90 58.88 32.79
CA SER A 2 27.96 57.43 32.59
C SER A 2 27.43 56.59 33.75
N SER A 3 26.78 55.47 33.45
CA SER A 3 27.14 54.16 34.04
C SER A 3 26.67 53.02 33.12
N SER A 4 27.27 51.83 33.29
CA SER A 4 27.03 50.66 32.44
C SER A 4 26.78 49.41 33.28
N THR A 5 25.90 48.52 32.82
CA THR A 5 25.87 47.13 33.29
C THR A 5 25.60 46.19 32.12
N LYS A 6 26.52 45.25 31.88
CA LYS A 6 26.31 44.10 30.98
C LYS A 6 25.71 42.93 31.78
N ALA A 7 24.82 42.17 31.16
CA ALA A 7 24.41 40.86 31.68
C ALA A 7 25.55 39.84 31.52
N LYS A 8 25.54 38.79 32.35
CA LYS A 8 26.55 37.71 32.41
C LYS A 8 25.97 36.39 31.93
N LEU A 9 26.75 35.62 31.17
CA LEU A 9 26.51 34.20 30.92
C LEU A 9 27.11 33.36 32.08
N PRO A 10 26.48 32.24 32.48
CA PRO A 10 27.11 31.21 33.31
C PRO A 10 27.89 30.19 32.44
N ALA A 11 28.83 29.49 33.08
CA ALA A 11 29.88 28.70 32.44
C ALA A 11 29.44 27.34 31.82
N GLU A 12 30.30 26.84 30.94
CA GLU A 12 30.37 25.44 30.51
C GLU A 12 30.75 24.51 31.68
N ARG A 13 30.61 23.19 31.49
CA ARG A 13 31.14 22.16 32.41
C ARG A 13 31.66 20.95 31.64
N GLU A 14 32.68 20.30 32.19
CA GLU A 14 33.53 19.35 31.47
C GLU A 14 32.85 17.99 31.16
N VAL A 15 33.31 17.37 30.07
CA VAL A 15 33.15 15.94 29.81
C VAL A 15 34.43 15.24 30.26
N ILE A 16 34.31 14.24 31.14
CA ILE A 16 35.44 13.43 31.59
C ILE A 16 35.74 12.35 30.53
N VAL A 17 36.98 12.33 30.06
CA VAL A 17 37.54 11.24 29.24
C VAL A 17 38.26 10.26 30.16
N VAL A 18 38.25 8.98 29.79
CA VAL A 18 39.13 7.95 30.35
C VAL A 18 39.71 7.17 29.16
N ASP A 19 41.03 7.05 29.13
CA ASP A 19 41.79 6.66 27.94
C ASP A 19 41.94 5.13 27.73
N SER A 20 42.31 4.73 26.51
CA SER A 20 42.89 3.41 26.24
C SER A 20 43.77 3.39 24.96
N ASP A 21 45.08 3.45 25.14
CA ASP A 21 46.15 3.11 24.18
C ASP A 21 46.34 1.57 24.12
N SER A 22 47.15 0.90 23.28
CA SER A 22 48.04 1.17 22.11
C SER A 22 48.46 -0.21 21.50
N ASP A 23 48.98 -0.39 20.28
CA ASP A 23 49.16 0.48 19.09
C ASP A 23 49.32 -0.35 17.78
N GLU A 24 49.51 0.37 16.66
CA GLU A 24 50.24 0.00 15.41
C GLU A 24 50.17 -1.42 14.79
N ASP A 25 49.56 -1.47 13.59
CA ASP A 25 50.11 -1.95 12.30
C ASP A 25 51.18 -3.08 12.20
N ALA A 26 50.91 -4.05 11.31
CA ALA A 26 51.92 -4.61 10.38
C ALA A 26 51.32 -5.33 9.15
N TYR A 27 52.06 -5.35 8.03
CA TYR A 27 51.61 -5.83 6.71
C TYR A 27 52.22 -7.20 6.30
N SER A 28 51.41 -8.03 5.62
CA SER A 28 51.80 -8.88 4.46
C SER A 28 52.49 -10.26 4.60
N SER A 29 51.99 -11.18 3.76
CA SER A 29 52.72 -12.11 2.86
C SER A 29 52.88 -13.63 3.19
N LYS A 30 52.21 -14.42 2.33
CA LYS A 30 52.65 -15.66 1.66
C LYS A 30 53.69 -16.58 2.34
N ARG A 31 53.26 -17.82 2.67
CA ARG A 31 53.84 -19.04 2.05
C ARG A 31 53.01 -20.30 2.26
N ALA A 32 53.06 -21.21 1.29
CA ALA A 32 52.61 -22.59 1.42
C ALA A 32 53.81 -23.54 1.60
N ARG A 33 53.61 -24.67 2.29
CA ARG A 33 54.44 -25.88 2.18
C ARG A 33 53.66 -27.11 2.64
N ALA A 34 54.08 -28.29 2.18
CA ALA A 34 53.41 -29.56 2.40
C ALA A 34 54.37 -30.63 2.97
N ASN A 35 53.80 -31.67 3.57
CA ASN A 35 54.24 -33.08 3.64
C ASN A 35 53.08 -33.83 4.33
N THR A 36 52.47 -34.93 3.86
CA THR A 36 52.97 -36.25 3.42
C THR A 36 53.56 -37.11 4.55
N GLY A 37 52.82 -38.15 4.96
CA GLY A 37 53.18 -39.20 5.91
C GLY A 37 52.15 -40.34 5.87
N HIS A 38 52.51 -41.56 6.24
CA HIS A 38 51.73 -42.77 5.91
C HIS A 38 51.46 -43.68 7.14
N ALA A 39 50.32 -44.40 7.08
CA ALA A 39 49.97 -45.57 7.90
C ALA A 39 49.80 -45.33 9.43
N THR A 40 49.23 -46.23 10.23
CA THR A 40 48.77 -47.63 10.04
C THR A 40 47.31 -47.85 10.49
N SER A 41 46.79 -49.05 10.25
CA SER A 41 45.46 -49.50 10.69
C SER A 41 45.43 -49.94 12.17
N THR A 42 44.27 -49.78 12.81
CA THR A 42 43.80 -50.69 13.87
C THR A 42 42.32 -50.94 13.69
N VAL A 43 41.90 -52.21 13.78
CA VAL A 43 40.50 -52.64 13.63
C VAL A 43 39.88 -52.82 15.01
N LYS A 44 38.67 -52.29 15.21
CA LYS A 44 37.74 -52.75 16.25
C LYS A 44 36.33 -52.90 15.68
N GLN A 45 35.90 -54.16 15.55
CA GLN A 45 34.49 -54.53 15.67
C GLN A 45 34.13 -54.46 17.18
N ALA A 46 32.88 -54.46 17.64
CA ALA A 46 31.57 -54.74 17.04
C ALA A 46 30.50 -53.85 17.78
N PRO A 47 29.17 -54.03 17.68
CA PRO A 47 28.39 -55.02 16.93
C PRO A 47 27.40 -54.42 15.92
N ALA A 48 26.78 -55.29 15.10
CA ALA A 48 25.67 -54.93 14.24
C ALA A 48 24.34 -55.23 14.93
N ASN A 49 23.50 -54.20 15.12
CA ASN A 49 22.08 -54.36 15.44
C ASN A 49 21.26 -53.87 14.24
N THR A 50 20.72 -54.80 13.45
CA THR A 50 19.79 -54.50 12.35
C THR A 50 18.39 -54.22 12.89
N ALA A 51 18.21 -53.06 13.51
CA ALA A 51 16.89 -52.51 13.81
C ALA A 51 16.26 -51.96 12.52
N THR A 52 15.04 -52.38 12.20
CA THR A 52 14.23 -51.76 11.13
C THR A 52 13.93 -50.31 11.50
N MET A 53 14.50 -49.36 10.75
CA MET A 53 14.34 -47.92 10.99
C MET A 53 12.89 -47.49 10.69
N SER A 54 12.12 -47.15 11.73
CA SER A 54 10.79 -46.54 11.58
C SER A 54 10.90 -45.05 11.22
N GLY A 55 9.83 -44.49 10.63
CA GLY A 55 9.75 -43.08 10.25
C GLY A 55 9.98 -42.10 11.40
N ALA A 56 9.32 -42.36 12.54
CA ALA A 56 9.45 -41.57 13.76
C ALA A 56 10.91 -41.45 14.25
N ASN A 57 11.70 -42.54 14.16
CA ASN A 57 13.10 -42.54 14.58
C ASN A 57 14.00 -41.67 13.68
N LEU A 58 13.65 -41.46 12.40
CA LEU A 58 14.38 -40.51 11.54
C LEU A 58 14.02 -39.06 11.85
N ALA A 59 12.75 -38.75 12.14
CA ALA A 59 12.29 -37.38 12.36
C ALA A 59 12.97 -36.68 13.58
N THR A 60 13.38 -37.47 14.58
CA THR A 60 14.03 -37.00 15.81
C THR A 60 15.56 -37.13 15.79
N LYS A 61 16.13 -38.00 14.97
CA LYS A 61 17.58 -38.32 14.97
C LYS A 61 18.49 -37.09 14.89
N ASN A 62 18.19 -36.17 13.98
CA ASN A 62 19.01 -34.95 13.78
C ASN A 62 18.48 -33.73 14.57
N ALA A 63 17.71 -33.95 15.65
CA ALA A 63 17.12 -32.87 16.45
C ALA A 63 18.12 -31.82 16.97
N HIS A 64 19.39 -32.21 17.13
CA HIS A 64 20.49 -31.35 17.58
C HIS A 64 20.99 -30.36 16.51
N LEU A 65 20.67 -30.56 15.23
CA LEU A 65 21.03 -29.66 14.13
C LEU A 65 19.90 -28.63 13.86
N LYS A 66 20.23 -27.56 13.12
CA LYS A 66 19.25 -26.57 12.63
C LYS A 66 19.54 -26.15 11.19
N GLY A 67 18.53 -25.60 10.53
CA GLY A 67 18.59 -25.06 9.18
C GLY A 67 19.10 -26.03 8.14
N ARG A 68 19.83 -25.49 7.15
CA ARG A 68 20.30 -26.21 5.97
C ARG A 68 21.18 -27.41 6.27
N GLN A 69 21.87 -27.41 7.43
CA GLN A 69 22.63 -28.58 7.91
C GLN A 69 21.70 -29.72 8.35
N ARG A 70 20.64 -29.42 9.12
CA ARG A 70 19.66 -30.43 9.50
C ARG A 70 18.85 -30.94 8.31
N PHE A 71 18.47 -30.05 7.40
CA PHE A 71 17.74 -30.45 6.19
C PHE A 71 18.53 -31.49 5.39
N LYS A 72 19.81 -31.25 5.13
CA LYS A 72 20.69 -32.22 4.43
C LYS A 72 20.88 -33.53 5.21
N ALA A 73 20.98 -33.47 6.54
CA ALA A 73 21.08 -34.68 7.36
C ALA A 73 19.79 -35.53 7.31
N ASP A 74 18.62 -34.90 7.43
CA ASP A 74 17.32 -35.57 7.35
C ASP A 74 17.06 -36.15 5.94
N VAL A 75 17.52 -35.48 4.88
CA VAL A 75 17.46 -36.00 3.49
C VAL A 75 18.36 -37.20 3.28
N GLU A 76 19.62 -37.14 3.72
CA GLU A 76 20.57 -38.26 3.57
C GLU A 76 20.13 -39.48 4.39
N ASP A 77 19.62 -39.27 5.61
CA ASP A 77 19.05 -40.34 6.42
C ASP A 77 17.79 -40.95 5.79
N ALA A 78 16.89 -40.12 5.26
CA ALA A 78 15.73 -40.58 4.51
C ALA A 78 16.14 -41.39 3.26
N ARG A 79 17.20 -40.96 2.56
CA ARG A 79 17.77 -41.67 1.41
C ARG A 79 18.32 -43.04 1.79
N ILE A 80 19.05 -43.12 2.91
CA ILE A 80 19.61 -44.37 3.44
C ILE A 80 18.48 -45.32 3.88
N ALA A 81 17.48 -44.84 4.62
CA ALA A 81 16.34 -45.66 5.02
C ALA A 81 15.51 -46.16 3.82
N CYS A 82 15.32 -45.34 2.79
CA CYS A 82 14.67 -45.77 1.55
C CYS A 82 15.47 -46.87 0.82
N GLN A 83 16.81 -46.83 0.87
CA GLN A 83 17.65 -47.91 0.34
C GLN A 83 17.61 -49.20 1.18
N GLN A 84 17.30 -49.09 2.48
CA GLN A 84 17.12 -50.23 3.39
C GLN A 84 15.69 -50.80 3.40
N GLY A 85 14.76 -50.20 2.65
CA GLY A 85 13.37 -50.64 2.56
C GLY A 85 12.45 -49.98 3.58
N LEU A 86 12.44 -48.65 3.65
CA LEU A 86 11.52 -47.89 4.51
C LEU A 86 10.04 -48.21 4.18
N HIS A 87 9.31 -48.62 5.21
CA HIS A 87 7.86 -48.84 5.17
C HIS A 87 7.13 -47.95 6.18
N MET A 88 5.96 -47.44 5.77
CA MET A 88 5.04 -46.64 6.57
C MET A 88 3.62 -47.07 6.22
N HIS A 89 2.78 -47.37 7.22
CA HIS A 89 1.35 -47.71 7.03
C HIS A 89 1.11 -48.76 5.91
N SER A 90 1.90 -49.84 5.92
CA SER A 90 1.93 -50.92 4.91
C SER A 90 2.28 -50.52 3.46
N MET A 91 2.66 -49.26 3.23
CA MET A 91 3.26 -48.78 1.98
C MET A 91 4.78 -48.73 2.08
N GLN A 92 5.44 -48.74 0.93
CA GLN A 92 6.89 -48.63 0.80
C GLN A 92 7.27 -47.29 0.20
N ILE A 93 8.30 -46.64 0.74
CA ILE A 93 8.84 -45.40 0.19
C ILE A 93 10.10 -45.76 -0.62
N CYS A 94 10.12 -45.36 -1.89
CA CYS A 94 11.12 -45.76 -2.86
C CYS A 94 11.70 -44.56 -3.62
N LYS A 95 12.94 -44.71 -4.08
CA LYS A 95 13.64 -43.76 -4.97
C LYS A 95 13.68 -42.31 -4.47
N LEU A 96 13.78 -42.11 -3.16
CA LEU A 96 14.02 -40.80 -2.56
C LEU A 96 15.37 -40.25 -3.04
N ARG A 97 15.37 -39.03 -3.59
CA ARG A 97 16.55 -38.31 -4.08
C ARG A 97 16.35 -36.80 -3.96
N GLU A 98 17.43 -36.03 -3.94
CA GLU A 98 17.38 -34.58 -4.11
C GLU A 98 16.85 -34.21 -5.52
N GLY A 99 16.17 -33.07 -5.62
CA GLY A 99 15.61 -32.55 -6.86
C GLY A 99 16.61 -31.73 -7.69
N GLY A 100 16.08 -30.88 -8.58
CA GLY A 100 16.87 -29.90 -9.33
C GLY A 100 17.09 -28.60 -8.56
N ASP A 101 16.12 -28.20 -7.74
CA ASP A 101 16.14 -26.96 -6.97
C ASP A 101 16.66 -27.17 -5.53
N GLU A 102 17.23 -26.13 -4.93
CA GLU A 102 17.65 -26.19 -3.52
C GLU A 102 16.44 -26.38 -2.59
N GLY A 103 16.52 -27.33 -1.66
CA GLY A 103 15.40 -27.67 -0.77
C GLY A 103 14.41 -28.68 -1.37
N GLN A 104 14.65 -29.16 -2.61
CA GLN A 104 13.77 -30.10 -3.30
C GLN A 104 14.16 -31.58 -3.08
N ILE A 105 13.15 -32.44 -2.90
CA ILE A 105 13.28 -33.88 -2.69
C ILE A 105 12.19 -34.58 -3.50
N GLU A 106 12.53 -35.61 -4.27
CA GLU A 106 11.56 -36.46 -4.97
C GLU A 106 11.56 -37.90 -4.46
N PHE A 107 10.38 -38.47 -4.25
CA PHE A 107 10.19 -39.87 -3.83
C PHE A 107 8.94 -40.51 -4.45
N GLN A 108 8.80 -41.83 -4.29
CA GLN A 108 7.69 -42.63 -4.83
C GLN A 108 7.07 -43.49 -3.72
N VAL A 109 5.74 -43.44 -3.59
CA VAL A 109 4.98 -44.25 -2.61
C VAL A 109 4.37 -45.44 -3.33
N HIS A 110 4.73 -46.65 -2.89
CA HIS A 110 4.28 -47.92 -3.47
C HIS A 110 3.36 -48.68 -2.50
N SER A 111 2.31 -49.32 -3.03
CA SER A 111 1.45 -50.24 -2.29
C SER A 111 1.29 -51.54 -3.08
N ARG A 112 1.51 -52.69 -2.42
CA ARG A 112 1.40 -54.05 -3.01
C ARG A 112 2.14 -54.19 -4.36
N GLY A 113 3.30 -53.55 -4.49
CA GLY A 113 4.14 -53.55 -5.71
C GLY A 113 3.81 -52.46 -6.74
N ASN A 114 2.65 -51.81 -6.66
CA ASN A 114 2.23 -50.75 -7.58
C ASN A 114 2.64 -49.37 -7.07
N CYS A 115 3.10 -48.50 -7.97
CA CYS A 115 3.37 -47.09 -7.68
C CYS A 115 2.04 -46.32 -7.59
N LEU A 116 1.72 -45.75 -6.42
CA LEU A 116 0.50 -44.94 -6.23
C LEU A 116 0.71 -43.48 -6.60
N VAL A 117 1.82 -42.92 -6.11
CA VAL A 117 2.14 -41.49 -6.13
C VAL A 117 3.64 -41.32 -6.35
N LYS A 118 3.99 -40.39 -7.23
CA LYS A 118 5.31 -39.74 -7.24
C LYS A 118 5.11 -38.38 -6.59
N ALA A 119 5.92 -38.03 -5.59
CA ALA A 119 5.83 -36.74 -4.94
C ALA A 119 7.18 -36.02 -5.03
N SER A 120 7.14 -34.74 -5.39
CA SER A 120 8.23 -33.79 -5.19
C SER A 120 7.82 -32.89 -4.03
N PHE A 121 8.63 -32.81 -2.98
CA PHE A 121 8.51 -31.87 -1.87
C PHE A 121 9.61 -30.81 -2.04
N LEU A 122 9.27 -29.53 -1.86
CA LEU A 122 10.20 -28.41 -1.85
C LEU A 122 10.01 -27.63 -0.54
N VAL A 123 11.05 -27.55 0.27
CA VAL A 123 11.07 -26.71 1.48
C VAL A 123 11.20 -25.24 1.08
N SER A 124 10.35 -24.38 1.65
CA SER A 124 10.25 -22.95 1.30
C SER A 124 11.54 -22.16 1.49
N GLU A 125 12.30 -22.47 2.54
CA GLU A 125 13.61 -21.92 2.83
C GLU A 125 14.37 -22.94 3.70
N SER A 126 15.54 -23.40 3.24
CA SER A 126 16.25 -24.51 3.90
C SER A 126 16.97 -24.08 5.19
N SER A 127 17.28 -22.80 5.36
CA SER A 127 17.96 -22.24 6.53
C SER A 127 17.06 -22.10 7.77
N GLU A 128 15.75 -21.98 7.62
CA GLU A 128 14.78 -21.92 8.74
C GLU A 128 14.20 -23.30 9.14
N TYR A 129 14.59 -24.35 8.43
CA TYR A 129 14.16 -25.73 8.69
C TYR A 129 14.64 -26.27 10.05
N PRO A 130 13.83 -27.04 10.81
CA PRO A 130 12.42 -27.37 10.59
C PRO A 130 11.47 -26.45 11.39
N SER A 131 11.94 -25.27 11.83
CA SER A 131 11.23 -24.44 12.83
C SER A 131 10.28 -23.42 12.23
N ASN A 132 10.60 -22.85 11.06
CA ASN A 132 9.72 -21.92 10.34
C ASN A 132 9.81 -22.12 8.82
N HIS A 133 9.18 -23.17 8.31
CA HIS A 133 9.14 -23.44 6.87
C HIS A 133 7.81 -24.08 6.46
N THR A 134 7.53 -24.07 5.16
CA THR A 134 6.42 -24.81 4.54
C THR A 134 6.93 -25.78 3.48
N PHE A 135 6.22 -26.89 3.28
CA PHE A 135 6.47 -27.82 2.18
C PHE A 135 5.53 -27.53 1.02
N TYR A 136 6.07 -27.10 -0.12
CA TYR A 136 5.36 -27.18 -1.38
C TYR A 136 5.42 -28.62 -1.88
N ALA A 137 4.32 -29.16 -2.38
CA ALA A 137 4.31 -30.50 -2.96
C ALA A 137 3.56 -30.55 -4.29
N PHE A 138 4.10 -31.33 -5.22
CA PHE A 138 3.48 -31.62 -6.52
C PHE A 138 3.85 -33.03 -7.01
N SER A 139 3.09 -33.55 -7.97
CA SER A 139 3.43 -34.80 -8.66
C SER A 139 4.15 -34.51 -9.98
N PRO A 140 5.42 -34.95 -10.18
CA PRO A 140 6.13 -34.80 -11.45
C PRO A 140 5.67 -35.84 -12.51
N GLY A 141 4.36 -35.94 -12.72
CA GLY A 141 3.71 -36.84 -13.68
C GLY A 141 2.28 -37.23 -13.27
N ASP A 142 1.55 -37.87 -14.18
CA ASP A 142 0.13 -38.19 -14.00
C ASP A 142 -0.16 -39.01 -12.74
N THR A 143 -0.96 -38.47 -11.83
CA THR A 143 -1.53 -39.20 -10.69
C THR A 143 -2.77 -39.99 -11.15
N PRO A 144 -2.86 -41.31 -10.90
CA PRO A 144 -3.93 -42.15 -11.45
C PRO A 144 -5.32 -41.91 -10.83
N HIS A 145 -5.46 -41.05 -9.82
CA HIS A 145 -6.74 -40.69 -9.22
C HIS A 145 -6.67 -39.28 -8.60
N SER A 146 -7.66 -38.41 -8.86
CA SER A 146 -7.68 -37.03 -8.34
C SER A 146 -7.58 -36.90 -6.81
N LYS A 147 -8.10 -37.88 -6.05
CA LYS A 147 -7.98 -37.92 -4.57
C LYS A 147 -6.51 -38.00 -4.09
N TYR A 148 -5.61 -38.56 -4.89
CA TYR A 148 -4.19 -38.57 -4.57
C TYR A 148 -3.53 -37.21 -4.88
N ALA A 149 -3.95 -36.53 -5.95
CA ALA A 149 -3.54 -35.15 -6.23
C ALA A 149 -4.05 -34.17 -5.14
N GLU A 150 -5.25 -34.39 -4.60
CA GLU A 150 -5.82 -33.63 -3.48
C GLU A 150 -4.97 -33.77 -2.20
N ILE A 151 -4.54 -34.99 -1.86
CA ILE A 151 -3.64 -35.24 -0.70
C ILE A 151 -2.27 -34.58 -0.88
N ILE A 152 -1.73 -34.54 -2.11
CA ILE A 152 -0.46 -33.84 -2.40
C ILE A 152 -0.66 -32.31 -2.29
N GLY A 153 -1.76 -31.78 -2.84
CA GLY A 153 -2.12 -30.37 -2.77
C GLY A 153 -2.44 -29.84 -1.37
N ASP A 154 -2.65 -30.74 -0.40
CA ASP A 154 -2.85 -30.45 1.02
C ASP A 154 -1.53 -30.40 1.83
N VAL A 155 -0.41 -30.91 1.32
CA VAL A 155 0.90 -30.82 2.03
C VAL A 155 1.31 -29.38 2.39
N PRO A 156 1.04 -28.33 1.57
CA PRO A 156 1.27 -26.94 1.96
C PRO A 156 0.42 -26.43 3.14
N SER A 157 -0.60 -27.18 3.60
CA SER A 157 -1.37 -26.86 4.81
C SER A 157 -0.68 -27.32 6.10
N TYR A 158 0.45 -28.04 5.99
CA TYR A 158 1.13 -28.63 7.14
C TYR A 158 1.92 -27.55 7.89
N PRO A 159 1.88 -27.53 9.24
CA PRO A 159 2.73 -26.64 10.01
C PRO A 159 4.21 -27.05 9.85
N SER A 160 5.13 -26.17 10.25
CA SER A 160 6.57 -26.43 10.18
C SER A 160 6.97 -27.66 11.00
N LEU A 161 7.44 -28.73 10.34
CA LEU A 161 7.75 -30.03 10.96
C LEU A 161 8.82 -30.81 10.17
N PRO A 162 9.51 -31.81 10.74
CA PRO A 162 10.58 -32.52 10.03
C PRO A 162 10.11 -33.29 8.79
N LEU A 163 10.98 -33.38 7.78
CA LEU A 163 10.74 -34.06 6.49
C LEU A 163 10.03 -35.40 6.64
N MET A 164 10.55 -36.29 7.48
CA MET A 164 9.98 -37.64 7.62
C MET A 164 8.59 -37.63 8.26
N SER A 165 8.29 -36.67 9.14
CA SER A 165 6.94 -36.46 9.67
C SER A 165 5.97 -35.91 8.62
N ALA A 166 6.44 -35.10 7.66
CA ALA A 166 5.63 -34.62 6.54
C ALA A 166 5.28 -35.76 5.56
N VAL A 167 6.28 -36.58 5.23
CA VAL A 167 6.10 -37.79 4.41
C VAL A 167 5.17 -38.78 5.12
N GLU A 168 5.36 -39.02 6.41
CA GLU A 168 4.50 -39.91 7.21
C GLU A 168 3.05 -39.43 7.22
N ARG A 169 2.80 -38.14 7.50
CA ARG A 169 1.45 -37.55 7.50
C ARG A 169 0.75 -37.67 6.14
N MET A 170 1.48 -37.49 5.03
CA MET A 170 0.94 -37.71 3.69
C MET A 170 0.63 -39.19 3.44
N VAL A 171 1.53 -40.10 3.84
CA VAL A 171 1.35 -41.55 3.68
C VAL A 171 0.20 -42.09 4.54
N SER A 172 -0.03 -41.58 5.75
CA SER A 172 -1.21 -41.92 6.57
C SER A 172 -2.53 -41.55 5.86
N LYS A 173 -2.58 -40.37 5.19
CA LYS A 173 -3.75 -39.98 4.39
C LYS A 173 -3.95 -40.88 3.17
N LEU A 174 -2.87 -41.29 2.50
CA LEU A 174 -2.94 -42.27 1.41
C LEU A 174 -3.42 -43.66 1.91
N ALA A 175 -3.03 -44.07 3.12
CA ALA A 175 -3.44 -45.34 3.72
C ALA A 175 -4.94 -45.39 4.03
N GLY A 176 -5.50 -44.29 4.56
CA GLY A 176 -6.93 -44.16 4.84
C GLY A 176 -7.83 -44.34 3.61
N LEU A 177 -7.33 -44.04 2.41
CA LEU A 177 -8.04 -44.31 1.14
C LEU A 177 -7.99 -45.77 0.67
N GLN A 178 -7.14 -46.63 1.26
CA GLN A 178 -6.99 -48.04 0.88
C GLN A 178 -7.66 -49.02 1.88
N ALA A 179 -8.15 -48.53 3.02
CA ALA A 179 -8.93 -49.33 3.95
C ALA A 179 -10.32 -49.64 3.35
N PRO A 180 -10.75 -50.92 3.29
CA PRO A 180 -12.12 -51.26 2.90
C PRO A 180 -13.07 -50.79 4.00
N SER A 181 -14.16 -50.11 3.63
CA SER A 181 -15.15 -49.58 4.56
C SER A 181 -15.98 -50.70 5.20
N SER A 182 -15.49 -51.26 6.31
CA SER A 182 -16.24 -52.22 7.14
C SER A 182 -17.39 -51.51 7.85
N SER A 183 -18.60 -52.01 7.62
CA SER A 183 -19.85 -51.45 8.15
C SER A 183 -20.07 -51.80 9.61
N GLN A 184 -20.57 -50.83 10.38
CA GLN A 184 -21.44 -50.98 11.56
C GLN A 184 -21.17 -52.18 12.49
N GLN A 185 -20.57 -51.93 13.65
CA GLN A 185 -20.75 -52.80 14.81
C GLN A 185 -21.26 -52.01 16.02
N GLN A 186 -22.36 -52.50 16.59
CA GLN A 186 -23.16 -51.83 17.61
C GLN A 186 -22.65 -52.25 18.99
N VAL A 187 -21.96 -51.36 19.71
CA VAL A 187 -21.42 -51.67 21.03
C VAL A 187 -22.53 -51.61 22.07
N LEU A 188 -22.92 -52.78 22.57
CA LEU A 188 -23.76 -52.91 23.77
C LEU A 188 -22.89 -52.72 25.03
N LEU A 189 -23.34 -51.86 25.94
CA LEU A 189 -22.71 -51.65 27.25
C LEU A 189 -23.04 -52.82 28.19
N PRO A 190 -22.04 -53.49 28.79
CA PRO A 190 -22.23 -54.26 30.02
C PRO A 190 -22.30 -53.28 31.21
N ARG A 191 -23.26 -53.49 32.11
CA ARG A 191 -23.20 -52.91 33.47
C ARG A 191 -22.37 -53.82 34.37
N ALA A 192 -21.55 -53.21 35.22
CA ALA A 192 -21.14 -53.77 36.51
C ALA A 192 -21.28 -52.65 37.55
N ASN A 193 -21.66 -53.02 38.77
CA ASN A 193 -21.92 -52.10 39.88
C ASN A 193 -20.79 -52.18 40.94
N GLU A 194 -20.85 -51.32 41.96
CA GLU A 194 -20.71 -51.62 43.41
C GLU A 194 -19.52 -52.52 43.87
N ASP A 195 -18.66 -52.16 44.84
CA ASP A 195 -18.78 -51.16 45.93
C ASP A 195 -17.42 -50.64 46.49
N GLU A 196 -17.53 -49.80 47.52
CA GLU A 196 -16.53 -49.08 48.32
C GLU A 196 -15.61 -49.99 49.20
N GLU A 197 -14.43 -49.48 49.62
CA GLU A 197 -13.91 -49.59 51.01
C GLU A 197 -12.70 -48.63 51.26
N GLU A 198 -12.28 -48.46 52.52
CA GLU A 198 -11.60 -47.24 53.01
C GLU A 198 -10.10 -47.34 53.44
N ALA A 199 -9.44 -46.17 53.42
CA ALA A 199 -8.48 -45.62 54.40
C ALA A 199 -7.09 -46.23 54.72
N ASN A 200 -6.14 -45.30 54.90
CA ASN A 200 -4.93 -45.21 55.75
C ASN A 200 -3.68 -44.82 54.93
N GLU A 201 -3.24 -43.55 54.90
CA GLU A 201 -2.51 -42.75 55.92
C GLU A 201 -0.98 -42.72 55.67
N ASP A 202 -0.41 -41.51 55.83
CA ASP A 202 1.00 -41.10 55.98
C ASP A 202 2.11 -41.52 54.97
N SER A 203 2.52 -40.55 54.13
CA SER A 203 3.87 -39.91 54.24
C SER A 203 3.99 -38.68 53.30
N GLU A 204 4.78 -37.68 53.72
CA GLU A 204 5.04 -36.44 52.96
C GLU A 204 6.29 -36.50 52.05
N ASN A 205 6.41 -35.46 51.20
CA ASN A 205 7.56 -34.90 50.46
C ASN A 205 8.00 -35.37 49.05
N ASP A 206 8.00 -34.36 48.17
CA ASP A 206 9.01 -33.97 47.16
C ASP A 206 9.15 -34.74 45.82
N ASP A 207 8.32 -34.28 44.89
CA ASP A 207 8.74 -33.59 43.65
C ASP A 207 9.59 -34.37 42.62
N TYR A 208 8.90 -35.16 41.79
CA TYR A 208 9.33 -35.40 40.41
C TYR A 208 8.10 -35.50 39.50
N PHE A 209 7.95 -34.58 38.54
CA PHE A 209 6.87 -34.64 37.55
C PHE A 209 7.14 -35.75 36.53
N ASP A 210 6.38 -36.83 36.64
CA ASP A 210 6.41 -37.93 35.68
C ASP A 210 5.84 -37.53 34.31
N TYR A 211 6.28 -38.20 33.26
CA TYR A 211 5.82 -37.99 31.88
C TYR A 211 4.93 -39.16 31.43
N ASP A 212 4.01 -38.84 30.52
CA ASP A 212 3.17 -39.77 29.73
C ASP A 212 1.90 -40.35 30.39
N GLU A 213 0.79 -39.61 30.29
CA GLU A 213 -0.43 -40.17 29.66
C GLU A 213 -1.28 -39.07 28.96
N PHE A 214 -1.14 -38.94 27.64
CA PHE A 214 -2.13 -38.24 26.80
C PHE A 214 -2.15 -38.75 25.35
N ASP A 215 -2.31 -40.07 25.14
CA ASP A 215 -2.84 -40.54 23.85
C ASP A 215 -4.35 -40.26 23.77
N ALA A 216 -4.66 -38.99 23.54
CA ALA A 216 -5.95 -38.55 23.05
C ALA A 216 -5.73 -37.88 21.70
N SER A 217 -5.38 -38.70 20.70
CA SER A 217 -5.30 -38.36 19.27
C SER A 217 -6.67 -38.00 18.67
N GLN A 218 -7.39 -37.06 19.30
CA GLN A 218 -8.71 -36.61 18.89
C GLN A 218 -8.68 -36.00 17.50
N ASN A 219 -9.68 -36.38 16.71
CA ASN A 219 -9.87 -35.95 15.33
C ASN A 219 -10.17 -34.44 15.29
N ILE A 220 -9.15 -33.60 15.02
CA ILE A 220 -9.23 -32.13 15.14
C ILE A 220 -10.10 -31.53 14.02
N GLY A 221 -11.41 -31.57 14.26
CA GLY A 221 -12.40 -30.83 13.49
C GLY A 221 -12.21 -29.32 13.57
N SER A 222 -12.84 -28.61 12.64
CA SER A 222 -12.96 -27.16 12.69
C SER A 222 -13.89 -26.75 13.84
N SER A 223 -13.44 -25.78 14.64
CA SER A 223 -14.11 -25.34 15.87
C SER A 223 -14.58 -23.91 15.70
N VAL A 224 -15.56 -23.74 14.82
CA VAL A 224 -16.30 -22.49 14.59
C VAL A 224 -17.62 -22.64 15.33
N LYS A 225 -17.82 -21.82 16.36
CA LYS A 225 -19.10 -21.75 17.06
C LYS A 225 -20.08 -20.95 16.21
N GLY A 226 -20.96 -21.65 15.47
CA GLY A 226 -21.92 -21.02 14.54
C GLY A 226 -22.73 -19.88 15.17
N ASN A 227 -23.21 -20.07 16.41
CA ASN A 227 -23.97 -19.06 17.15
C ASN A 227 -23.15 -17.79 17.47
N ASP A 228 -21.85 -17.92 17.74
CA ASP A 228 -20.97 -16.76 17.96
C ASP A 228 -20.78 -15.98 16.65
N LEU A 229 -20.58 -16.68 15.53
CA LEU A 229 -20.43 -16.06 14.21
C LEU A 229 -21.73 -15.39 13.74
N GLN A 230 -22.89 -16.01 13.98
CA GLN A 230 -24.21 -15.47 13.68
C GLN A 230 -24.48 -14.16 14.47
N ARG A 231 -24.24 -14.16 15.79
CA ARG A 231 -24.36 -12.96 16.63
C ARG A 231 -23.48 -11.83 16.09
N ASP A 232 -22.21 -12.14 15.80
CA ASP A 232 -21.25 -11.15 15.36
C ASP A 232 -21.61 -10.57 13.97
N PHE A 233 -22.15 -11.38 13.07
CA PHE A 233 -22.70 -10.92 11.78
C PHE A 233 -23.92 -10.01 11.97
N ILE A 234 -24.84 -10.34 12.88
CA ILE A 234 -26.03 -9.52 13.17
C ILE A 234 -25.62 -8.15 13.73
N GLU A 235 -24.62 -8.08 14.62
CA GLU A 235 -24.10 -6.83 15.17
C GLU A 235 -23.39 -5.97 14.10
N MET A 236 -22.71 -6.59 13.13
CA MET A 236 -22.15 -5.88 11.98
C MET A 236 -23.24 -5.25 11.09
N VAL A 237 -24.31 -6.00 10.78
CA VAL A 237 -25.46 -5.49 10.03
C VAL A 237 -26.16 -4.36 10.78
N ALA A 238 -26.36 -4.50 12.10
CA ALA A 238 -26.90 -3.46 12.96
C ALA A 238 -26.02 -2.19 13.01
N SER A 239 -24.71 -2.34 12.77
CA SER A 239 -23.75 -1.23 12.66
C SER A 239 -23.69 -0.58 11.27
N GLY A 240 -24.50 -1.03 10.31
CA GLY A 240 -24.52 -0.52 8.93
C GLY A 240 -23.40 -1.06 8.04
N TYR A 241 -22.79 -2.20 8.40
CA TYR A 241 -21.75 -2.86 7.62
C TYR A 241 -22.22 -4.22 7.10
N ARG A 242 -21.68 -4.65 5.96
CA ARG A 242 -21.94 -5.98 5.41
C ARG A 242 -20.87 -6.97 5.86
N PRO A 243 -21.21 -8.00 6.65
CA PRO A 243 -20.34 -9.14 6.87
C PRO A 243 -20.34 -10.04 5.63
N GLY A 244 -19.34 -10.92 5.54
CA GLY A 244 -19.36 -12.02 4.57
C GLY A 244 -18.35 -13.12 4.90
N LEU A 245 -18.73 -14.37 4.68
CA LEU A 245 -17.94 -15.58 4.81
C LEU A 245 -17.42 -16.02 3.43
N ILE A 246 -16.18 -16.50 3.37
CA ILE A 246 -15.61 -17.15 2.18
C ILE A 246 -14.97 -18.47 2.63
N LYS A 247 -15.57 -19.59 2.21
CA LYS A 247 -15.08 -20.94 2.54
C LYS A 247 -13.90 -21.33 1.63
N VAL A 248 -12.72 -21.50 2.23
CA VAL A 248 -11.54 -22.04 1.56
C VAL A 248 -11.56 -23.58 1.70
N GLY A 249 -10.70 -24.30 0.98
CA GLY A 249 -10.66 -25.75 1.05
C GLY A 249 -10.32 -26.28 2.45
N GLY A 250 -10.94 -27.40 2.85
CA GLY A 250 -10.70 -28.03 4.14
C GLY A 250 -11.35 -27.27 5.31
N ASN A 251 -10.54 -26.90 6.31
CA ASN A 251 -10.99 -26.23 7.54
C ASN A 251 -10.75 -24.71 7.55
N GLU A 252 -10.23 -24.12 6.46
CA GLU A 252 -9.95 -22.69 6.37
C GLU A 252 -11.16 -21.89 5.88
N PHE A 253 -11.36 -20.72 6.48
CA PHE A 253 -12.33 -19.73 6.05
C PHE A 253 -11.76 -18.32 6.21
N LEU A 254 -12.31 -17.40 5.44
CA LEU A 254 -12.00 -15.96 5.48
C LEU A 254 -13.27 -15.23 5.91
N LEU A 255 -13.12 -14.16 6.69
CA LEU A 255 -14.22 -13.24 7.00
C LEU A 255 -13.99 -11.91 6.31
N THR A 256 -15.07 -11.26 5.93
CA THR A 256 -15.06 -9.94 5.31
C THR A 256 -15.99 -9.00 6.06
N ALA A 257 -15.60 -7.72 6.05
CA ALA A 257 -16.41 -6.60 6.51
C ALA A 257 -16.32 -5.51 5.45
N SER A 258 -17.46 -4.99 4.99
CA SER A 258 -17.47 -3.97 3.95
C SER A 258 -18.56 -2.91 4.11
N VAL A 259 -18.34 -1.80 3.40
CA VAL A 259 -19.27 -0.66 3.29
C VAL A 259 -19.15 -0.08 1.88
N SER A 260 -20.27 0.34 1.28
CA SER A 260 -20.23 0.98 -0.03
C SER A 260 -19.53 2.35 0.08
N VAL A 261 -18.68 2.69 -0.90
CA VAL A 261 -17.89 3.94 -0.81
C VAL A 261 -18.77 5.19 -0.90
N ILE A 262 -19.97 5.05 -1.49
CA ILE A 262 -21.00 6.10 -1.46
C ILE A 262 -21.59 6.32 -0.05
N SER A 263 -21.66 5.29 0.80
CA SER A 263 -22.06 5.45 2.22
C SER A 263 -20.97 6.13 3.05
N LEU A 264 -19.69 5.90 2.74
CA LEU A 264 -18.57 6.66 3.33
C LEU A 264 -18.61 8.15 2.98
N ALA A 265 -19.20 8.52 1.85
CA ALA A 265 -19.35 9.92 1.44
C ALA A 265 -20.26 10.76 2.37
N ASN A 266 -20.98 10.11 3.30
CA ASN A 266 -21.78 10.78 4.34
C ASN A 266 -20.96 11.22 5.56
N SER A 267 -19.86 10.51 5.88
CA SER A 267 -18.98 10.81 7.01
C SER A 267 -17.64 11.43 6.58
N ILE A 268 -17.20 11.15 5.36
CA ILE A 268 -15.96 11.62 4.75
C ILE A 268 -16.32 12.48 3.53
N PRO A 269 -15.90 13.75 3.45
CA PRO A 269 -16.25 14.61 2.33
C PRO A 269 -15.87 13.99 0.97
N PRO A 270 -16.75 13.99 -0.06
CA PRO A 270 -16.46 13.36 -1.36
C PRO A 270 -15.16 13.84 -2.03
N ARG A 271 -14.77 15.10 -1.78
CA ARG A 271 -13.50 15.70 -2.26
C ARG A 271 -12.29 15.02 -1.63
N ALA A 272 -12.37 14.67 -0.34
CA ALA A 272 -11.31 13.92 0.35
C ALA A 272 -11.16 12.53 -0.26
N LEU A 273 -12.26 11.81 -0.49
CA LEU A 273 -12.23 10.49 -1.12
C LEU A 273 -11.55 10.52 -2.49
N VAL A 274 -11.87 11.49 -3.36
CA VAL A 274 -11.23 11.62 -4.69
C VAL A 274 -9.74 12.01 -4.59
N THR A 275 -9.36 12.93 -3.70
CA THR A 275 -7.95 13.33 -3.47
C THR A 275 -7.11 12.21 -2.82
N TRP A 276 -7.73 11.31 -2.04
CA TRP A 276 -7.02 10.15 -1.46
C TRP A 276 -6.75 9.08 -2.51
N ASP A 277 -7.78 8.70 -3.27
CA ASP A 277 -7.64 7.83 -4.44
C ASP A 277 -8.86 8.05 -5.38
N HIS A 278 -8.60 8.52 -6.60
CA HIS A 278 -9.66 8.77 -7.58
C HIS A 278 -10.51 7.53 -7.92
N HIS A 279 -10.00 6.31 -7.69
CA HIS A 279 -10.78 5.09 -7.84
C HIS A 279 -11.93 5.00 -6.85
N LEU A 280 -11.83 5.55 -5.62
CA LEU A 280 -12.83 5.38 -4.56
C LEU A 280 -14.25 5.71 -5.01
N LEU A 281 -14.44 6.75 -5.82
CA LEU A 281 -15.72 7.12 -6.42
C LEU A 281 -15.77 6.95 -7.96
N SER A 282 -14.84 6.25 -8.59
CA SER A 282 -14.81 6.06 -10.06
C SER A 282 -15.94 5.16 -10.58
N SER A 283 -16.44 4.25 -9.73
CA SER A 283 -17.60 3.39 -9.99
C SER A 283 -18.29 3.00 -8.67
N SER A 284 -19.55 2.57 -8.72
CA SER A 284 -20.20 1.95 -7.56
C SER A 284 -19.44 0.69 -7.11
N GLN A 285 -18.99 0.68 -5.86
CA GLN A 285 -18.15 -0.37 -5.27
C GLN A 285 -18.10 -0.24 -3.74
N HIS A 286 -17.45 -1.20 -3.09
CA HIS A 286 -17.30 -1.32 -1.64
C HIS A 286 -15.83 -1.19 -1.22
N LEU A 287 -15.60 -0.56 -0.06
CA LEU A 287 -14.37 -0.72 0.70
C LEU A 287 -14.52 -1.98 1.55
N THR A 288 -13.58 -2.92 1.39
CA THR A 288 -13.65 -4.24 2.02
C THR A 288 -12.37 -4.55 2.80
N LEU A 289 -12.55 -4.93 4.06
CA LEU A 289 -11.55 -5.59 4.89
C LEU A 289 -11.72 -7.10 4.74
N LEU A 290 -10.64 -7.79 4.36
CA LEU A 290 -10.55 -9.25 4.31
C LEU A 290 -9.68 -9.73 5.48
N ILE A 291 -10.17 -10.70 6.23
CA ILE A 291 -9.52 -11.26 7.43
C ILE A 291 -9.28 -12.76 7.20
N SER A 292 -8.04 -13.21 7.37
CA SER A 292 -7.61 -14.60 7.12
C SER A 292 -6.73 -15.16 8.25
N GLY A 293 -6.35 -16.44 8.15
CA GLY A 293 -5.47 -17.09 9.13
C GLY A 293 -6.18 -17.56 10.41
N PHE A 294 -7.50 -17.78 10.35
CA PHE A 294 -8.31 -18.31 11.45
C PHE A 294 -8.00 -19.77 11.82
N ASN A 295 -7.41 -20.54 10.90
CA ASN A 295 -7.02 -21.95 11.06
C ASN A 295 -8.16 -22.86 11.59
N GLY A 296 -9.41 -22.56 11.23
CA GLY A 296 -10.58 -23.32 11.66
C GLY A 296 -10.92 -23.14 13.15
N VAL A 297 -10.80 -21.91 13.68
CA VAL A 297 -11.21 -21.49 15.03
C VAL A 297 -12.04 -20.20 14.96
N TYR A 298 -13.24 -20.21 15.57
CA TYR A 298 -14.01 -18.99 15.85
C TYR A 298 -14.87 -19.13 17.12
N PRO A 299 -14.89 -18.14 18.03
CA PRO A 299 -14.10 -16.91 18.01
C PRO A 299 -12.60 -17.17 18.29
N SER A 300 -11.74 -16.32 17.73
CA SER A 300 -10.28 -16.43 17.83
C SER A 300 -9.68 -15.71 19.03
N LEU A 301 -10.44 -14.82 19.70
CA LEU A 301 -10.01 -14.04 20.86
C LEU A 301 -10.89 -14.33 22.10
N ASN A 302 -10.29 -14.20 23.27
CA ASN A 302 -10.95 -14.12 24.57
C ASN A 302 -11.48 -12.69 24.83
N ALA A 303 -12.28 -12.52 25.90
CA ALA A 303 -12.80 -11.22 26.33
C ALA A 303 -11.71 -10.20 26.79
N ASP A 304 -10.49 -10.66 27.09
CA ASP A 304 -9.33 -9.81 27.39
C ASP A 304 -8.56 -9.38 26.13
N GLY A 305 -8.96 -9.84 24.93
CA GLY A 305 -8.27 -9.55 23.67
C GLY A 305 -7.04 -10.43 23.38
N LYS A 306 -6.67 -11.39 24.25
CA LYS A 306 -5.70 -12.44 23.90
C LYS A 306 -6.35 -13.50 23.01
N LYS A 307 -5.54 -14.37 22.40
CA LYS A 307 -6.04 -15.51 21.63
C LYS A 307 -6.74 -16.52 22.56
N THR A 308 -7.71 -17.26 22.05
CA THR A 308 -8.24 -18.43 22.78
C THR A 308 -7.18 -19.54 22.83
N PRO A 309 -7.14 -20.42 23.84
CA PRO A 309 -6.16 -21.51 23.89
C PRO A 309 -6.20 -22.44 22.67
N LEU A 310 -7.37 -22.56 22.02
CA LEU A 310 -7.53 -23.30 20.78
C LEU A 310 -7.02 -22.54 19.54
N ALA A 311 -7.10 -21.22 19.53
CA ALA A 311 -6.45 -20.38 18.51
C ALA A 311 -4.92 -20.39 18.66
N GLU A 312 -4.40 -20.53 19.89
CA GLU A 312 -2.96 -20.69 20.13
C GLU A 312 -2.48 -22.08 19.68
N SER A 313 -3.15 -23.17 20.07
CA SER A 313 -2.75 -24.53 19.66
C SER A 313 -2.94 -24.82 18.18
N LYS A 314 -3.91 -24.18 17.49
CA LYS A 314 -4.03 -24.19 16.03
C LYS A 314 -3.23 -23.08 15.32
N THR A 315 -2.29 -22.42 16.02
CA THR A 315 -1.38 -21.39 15.49
C THR A 315 -2.06 -20.28 14.67
N THR A 316 -3.30 -19.93 15.01
CA THR A 316 -4.12 -18.88 14.38
C THR A 316 -3.32 -17.57 14.30
N ASN A 317 -3.13 -17.05 13.08
CA ASN A 317 -2.35 -15.85 12.83
C ASN A 317 -3.16 -14.89 11.94
N LEU A 318 -3.96 -14.04 12.58
CA LEU A 318 -4.91 -13.17 11.90
C LEU A 318 -4.22 -12.15 11.01
N LYS A 319 -4.51 -12.22 9.71
CA LYS A 319 -3.99 -11.32 8.68
C LYS A 319 -5.12 -10.48 8.10
N PHE A 320 -4.86 -9.19 7.95
CA PHE A 320 -5.83 -8.17 7.53
C PHE A 320 -5.38 -7.56 6.19
N SER A 321 -6.19 -7.74 5.15
CA SER A 321 -5.97 -7.19 3.80
C SER A 321 -7.05 -6.14 3.48
N VAL A 322 -6.69 -5.03 2.84
CA VAL A 322 -7.59 -3.86 2.66
C VAL A 322 -7.65 -3.45 1.19
N GLY A 323 -8.84 -3.46 0.59
CA GLY A 323 -9.01 -3.19 -0.84
C GLY A 323 -10.44 -2.80 -1.23
N LEU A 324 -10.66 -2.67 -2.54
CA LEU A 324 -11.92 -2.29 -3.17
C LEU A 324 -12.51 -3.46 -3.96
N CYS A 325 -13.80 -3.74 -3.77
CA CYS A 325 -14.54 -4.77 -4.50
C CYS A 325 -15.77 -4.15 -5.18
N PRO A 326 -16.14 -4.54 -6.42
CA PRO A 326 -17.41 -4.15 -7.02
C PRO A 326 -18.59 -4.58 -6.14
N GLN A 327 -18.62 -5.86 -5.77
CA GLN A 327 -19.57 -6.45 -4.83
C GLN A 327 -19.11 -6.24 -3.37
N TYR A 328 -19.95 -6.58 -2.41
CA TYR A 328 -19.63 -6.41 -0.98
C TYR A 328 -18.51 -7.34 -0.48
N LYS A 329 -18.16 -8.43 -1.18
CA LYS A 329 -17.01 -9.31 -0.87
C LYS A 329 -16.28 -9.77 -2.16
N PRO A 330 -14.96 -10.07 -2.11
CA PRO A 330 -14.19 -10.54 -3.25
C PRO A 330 -14.52 -11.99 -3.63
N GLY A 331 -14.11 -12.37 -4.85
CA GLY A 331 -14.21 -13.73 -5.35
C GLY A 331 -13.24 -14.70 -4.66
N ASN A 332 -13.57 -15.99 -4.71
CA ASN A 332 -12.84 -17.06 -4.02
C ASN A 332 -11.33 -17.13 -4.40
N GLU A 333 -10.99 -16.86 -5.66
CA GLU A 333 -9.60 -16.94 -6.14
C GLU A 333 -8.80 -15.70 -5.73
N GLN A 334 -9.39 -14.52 -5.91
CA GLN A 334 -8.83 -13.22 -5.58
C GLN A 334 -8.64 -13.05 -4.06
N ALA A 335 -9.57 -13.56 -3.26
CA ALA A 335 -9.44 -13.62 -1.81
C ALA A 335 -8.26 -14.51 -1.39
N ARG A 336 -8.10 -15.70 -1.99
CA ARG A 336 -6.96 -16.58 -1.74
C ARG A 336 -5.64 -15.93 -2.17
N GLU A 337 -5.60 -15.25 -3.31
CA GLU A 337 -4.42 -14.52 -3.78
C GLU A 337 -4.03 -13.39 -2.81
N ALA A 338 -4.99 -12.57 -2.37
CA ALA A 338 -4.77 -11.51 -1.38
C ALA A 338 -4.32 -12.03 0.00
N CYS A 339 -4.62 -13.29 0.31
CA CYS A 339 -4.21 -13.96 1.54
C CYS A 339 -2.85 -14.68 1.45
N ARG A 340 -2.32 -14.98 0.25
CA ARG A 340 -0.96 -15.57 0.09
C ARG A 340 0.10 -14.69 0.76
N ASN A 341 1.13 -15.30 1.34
CA ASN A 341 2.19 -14.58 2.05
C ASN A 341 3.27 -13.99 1.13
N PHE A 342 3.22 -14.26 -0.18
CA PHE A 342 4.16 -13.76 -1.17
C PHE A 342 3.91 -12.30 -1.58
N GLY A 343 4.08 -11.40 -0.62
CA GLY A 343 4.68 -10.10 -0.92
C GLY A 343 6.19 -10.28 -0.96
N LEU A 344 6.77 -10.43 -2.16
CA LEU A 344 8.23 -10.52 -2.35
C LEU A 344 8.89 -9.16 -2.02
N VAL A 345 9.16 -8.93 -0.73
CA VAL A 345 9.78 -7.70 -0.21
C VAL A 345 11.30 -7.81 -0.16
N GLU A 346 11.85 -8.98 0.19
CA GLU A 346 13.30 -9.21 0.35
C GLU A 346 14.02 -9.32 -1.00
N ASP A 347 13.36 -9.95 -1.98
CA ASP A 347 13.76 -9.99 -3.39
C ASP A 347 13.82 -8.58 -4.05
N ARG A 348 13.25 -7.55 -3.41
CA ARG A 348 13.41 -6.13 -3.78
C ARG A 348 14.73 -5.52 -3.29
N LEU A 349 15.44 -6.21 -2.40
CA LEU A 349 16.72 -5.78 -1.82
C LEU A 349 17.90 -6.48 -2.52
N GLU A 350 17.87 -7.80 -2.70
CA GLU A 350 18.98 -8.56 -3.29
C GLU A 350 19.20 -8.27 -4.79
N ARG A 351 18.11 -8.04 -5.53
CA ARG A 351 18.15 -7.55 -6.91
C ARG A 351 18.61 -6.08 -7.04
N ALA A 352 18.87 -5.39 -5.93
CA ALA A 352 19.47 -4.05 -5.92
C ALA A 352 20.99 -4.04 -5.64
N THR A 353 21.60 -5.18 -5.30
CA THR A 353 23.03 -5.31 -4.98
C THR A 353 23.83 -6.13 -6.00
N THR A 354 23.18 -6.82 -6.93
CA THR A 354 23.83 -7.71 -7.90
C THR A 354 24.08 -7.01 -9.25
N VAL A 355 25.32 -6.60 -9.50
CA VAL A 355 25.74 -6.04 -10.80
C VAL A 355 25.88 -7.18 -11.83
N PRO A 356 25.13 -7.18 -12.95
CA PRO A 356 25.27 -8.21 -13.98
C PRO A 356 26.62 -8.10 -14.71
N ASN A 357 27.42 -9.16 -14.68
CA ASN A 357 28.75 -9.16 -15.27
C ASN A 357 28.66 -9.39 -16.80
N ILE A 358 29.03 -8.38 -17.59
CA ILE A 358 28.72 -8.31 -19.04
C ILE A 358 29.62 -9.25 -19.86
N HIS A 359 29.05 -10.32 -20.42
CA HIS A 359 29.60 -11.10 -21.55
C HIS A 359 28.46 -11.64 -22.42
N GLY A 360 28.58 -11.54 -23.75
CA GLY A 360 27.66 -12.17 -24.71
C GLY A 360 26.99 -11.19 -25.69
N HIS A 361 27.48 -11.16 -26.94
CA HIS A 361 26.97 -10.31 -28.03
C HIS A 361 25.71 -10.87 -28.70
N GLN A 362 25.04 -10.00 -29.48
CA GLN A 362 24.15 -10.30 -30.62
C GLN A 362 22.76 -10.91 -30.33
N ASP A 363 21.74 -10.04 -30.28
CA ASP A 363 20.68 -10.06 -31.30
C ASP A 363 19.85 -8.75 -31.27
N MET A 364 19.95 -7.90 -32.31
CA MET A 364 19.40 -6.53 -32.31
C MET A 364 18.68 -6.13 -33.61
N HIS A 365 18.00 -7.07 -34.29
CA HIS A 365 17.30 -6.79 -35.55
C HIS A 365 15.99 -7.58 -35.74
N ASN A 366 14.90 -7.28 -34.99
CA ASN A 366 13.55 -7.65 -35.45
C ASN A 366 12.34 -6.87 -34.88
N TYR A 367 12.46 -5.57 -34.60
CA TYR A 367 11.31 -4.71 -34.22
C TYR A 367 11.02 -3.62 -35.26
N ALA A 368 10.74 -4.04 -36.49
CA ALA A 368 10.39 -3.16 -37.60
C ALA A 368 9.27 -3.77 -38.47
N ASN A 369 8.10 -4.07 -37.88
CA ASN A 369 6.78 -4.14 -38.54
C ASN A 369 5.67 -4.45 -37.53
N ILE A 370 5.04 -3.42 -36.95
CA ILE A 370 3.73 -3.53 -36.29
C ILE A 370 2.78 -2.60 -37.07
N SER A 371 1.71 -3.14 -37.64
CA SER A 371 0.75 -2.39 -38.46
C SER A 371 0.02 -1.30 -37.64
N MET A 372 -0.34 -0.20 -38.30
CA MET A 372 -1.16 0.87 -37.69
C MET A 372 -2.59 0.42 -37.33
N ASP A 373 -3.06 -0.74 -37.81
CA ASP A 373 -4.35 -1.33 -37.39
C ASP A 373 -4.43 -1.66 -35.89
N ALA A 374 -3.31 -1.68 -35.18
CA ALA A 374 -3.27 -1.88 -33.73
C ALA A 374 -3.88 -0.72 -32.91
N MET A 375 -4.24 0.41 -33.54
CA MET A 375 -4.74 1.61 -32.85
C MET A 375 -6.27 1.68 -32.67
N ARG A 376 -7.01 0.57 -32.86
CA ARG A 376 -8.41 0.51 -32.42
C ARG A 376 -8.45 0.43 -30.89
N GLU A 377 -8.99 1.46 -30.23
CA GLU A 377 -9.30 1.41 -28.80
C GLU A 377 -10.08 0.13 -28.50
N LYS A 378 -9.49 -0.76 -27.69
CA LYS A 378 -10.22 -1.92 -27.18
C LYS A 378 -11.20 -1.42 -26.14
N GLY A 379 -12.44 -1.91 -26.23
CA GLY A 379 -13.46 -1.65 -25.22
C GLY A 379 -13.00 -2.07 -23.82
N PRO A 380 -13.70 -1.61 -22.76
CA PRO A 380 -13.30 -1.86 -21.39
C PRO A 380 -13.02 -3.34 -21.15
N GLU A 381 -11.92 -3.63 -20.44
CA GLU A 381 -11.60 -5.00 -20.05
C GLU A 381 -12.78 -5.60 -19.27
N PRO A 382 -13.07 -6.91 -19.44
CA PRO A 382 -14.20 -7.54 -18.77
C PRO A 382 -14.07 -7.31 -17.26
N LYS A 383 -15.06 -6.62 -16.69
CA LYS A 383 -15.08 -6.31 -15.25
C LYS A 383 -15.22 -7.62 -14.47
N ASP A 384 -14.11 -8.14 -13.97
CA ASP A 384 -14.11 -9.20 -12.96
C ASP A 384 -14.93 -8.72 -11.73
N PRO A 385 -16.08 -9.34 -11.43
CA PRO A 385 -16.89 -8.94 -10.28
C PRO A 385 -16.24 -9.31 -8.95
N GLY A 386 -15.35 -10.31 -8.94
CA GLY A 386 -14.66 -10.82 -7.76
C GLY A 386 -13.34 -10.13 -7.44
N ARG A 387 -12.92 -9.12 -8.22
CA ARG A 387 -11.66 -8.41 -8.04
C ARG A 387 -11.51 -7.80 -6.64
N PHE A 388 -10.28 -7.75 -6.14
CA PHE A 388 -9.89 -7.12 -4.89
C PHE A 388 -8.75 -6.11 -5.17
N ASP A 389 -9.12 -4.90 -5.59
CA ASP A 389 -8.17 -3.90 -6.05
C ASP A 389 -7.55 -3.14 -4.86
N LYS A 390 -6.22 -3.02 -4.81
CA LYS A 390 -5.55 -2.14 -3.83
C LYS A 390 -5.61 -0.68 -4.30
N PHE A 391 -5.84 0.22 -3.35
CA PHE A 391 -5.87 1.66 -3.55
C PHE A 391 -4.72 2.35 -2.79
N ALA A 392 -4.53 3.65 -2.98
CA ALA A 392 -3.34 4.39 -2.55
C ALA A 392 -2.98 4.28 -1.05
N LEU A 393 -3.94 3.93 -0.18
CA LEU A 393 -3.72 3.75 1.26
C LEU A 393 -3.74 2.28 1.73
N SER A 394 -4.02 1.31 0.85
CA SER A 394 -4.14 -0.11 1.21
C SER A 394 -2.94 -0.61 2.01
N SER A 395 -1.71 -0.42 1.51
CA SER A 395 -0.47 -0.89 2.17
C SER A 395 -0.23 -0.24 3.53
N SER A 396 -0.55 1.05 3.67
CA SER A 396 -0.46 1.79 4.95
C SER A 396 -1.45 1.24 5.97
N LEU A 397 -2.69 0.98 5.56
CA LEU A 397 -3.74 0.47 6.44
C LEU A 397 -3.50 -1.01 6.81
N GLU A 398 -3.06 -1.83 5.85
CA GLU A 398 -2.62 -3.21 6.09
C GLU A 398 -1.45 -3.26 7.09
N SER A 399 -0.43 -2.41 6.92
CA SER A 399 0.70 -2.29 7.86
C SER A 399 0.22 -2.03 9.29
N LEU A 400 -0.71 -1.07 9.46
CA LEU A 400 -1.29 -0.72 10.75
C LEU A 400 -2.11 -1.86 11.37
N MET A 401 -3.02 -2.45 10.58
CA MET A 401 -3.89 -3.53 11.06
C MET A 401 -3.06 -4.74 11.52
N ASN A 402 -2.12 -5.20 10.69
CA ASN A 402 -1.35 -6.41 10.99
C ASN A 402 -0.32 -6.22 12.12
N ARG A 403 0.22 -5.00 12.34
CA ARG A 403 1.24 -4.74 13.38
C ARG A 403 0.67 -4.31 14.74
N SER A 404 -0.45 -3.59 14.75
CA SER A 404 -0.90 -2.86 15.95
C SER A 404 -2.31 -3.22 16.41
N PHE A 405 -3.23 -3.64 15.53
CA PHE A 405 -4.66 -3.76 15.90
C PHE A 405 -4.89 -4.65 17.13
N LEU A 406 -4.34 -5.86 17.15
CA LEU A 406 -4.51 -6.79 18.29
C LEU A 406 -3.86 -6.27 19.58
N LYS A 407 -2.71 -5.58 19.49
CA LYS A 407 -2.09 -4.90 20.66
C LYS A 407 -3.00 -3.81 21.22
N LEU A 408 -3.65 -3.03 20.34
CA LEU A 408 -4.57 -1.96 20.74
C LEU A 408 -5.85 -2.53 21.38
N VAL A 409 -6.43 -3.61 20.83
CA VAL A 409 -7.58 -4.30 21.44
C VAL A 409 -7.22 -4.81 22.84
N TYR A 410 -6.05 -5.43 23.00
CA TYR A 410 -5.55 -5.89 24.30
C TYR A 410 -5.39 -4.72 25.30
N LEU A 411 -4.69 -3.64 24.91
CA LEU A 411 -4.53 -2.46 25.77
C LEU A 411 -5.88 -1.88 26.19
N ARG A 412 -6.85 -1.74 25.27
CA ARG A 412 -8.18 -1.17 25.56
C ARG A 412 -9.05 -2.05 26.46
N ARG A 413 -8.82 -3.36 26.52
CA ARG A 413 -9.53 -4.28 27.42
C ARG A 413 -8.90 -4.35 28.81
N ASN A 414 -7.57 -4.23 28.92
CA ASN A 414 -6.83 -4.50 30.16
C ASN A 414 -6.34 -3.23 30.88
N VAL A 415 -6.24 -2.09 30.19
CA VAL A 415 -5.87 -0.79 30.79
C VAL A 415 -7.13 0.05 31.03
N ARG A 416 -7.26 0.57 32.25
CA ARG A 416 -8.33 1.51 32.64
C ARG A 416 -7.72 2.76 33.26
N LEU A 417 -8.32 3.92 32.97
CA LEU A 417 -7.95 5.21 33.55
C LEU A 417 -9.23 5.78 34.18
N GLU A 418 -9.43 5.53 35.47
CA GLU A 418 -10.71 5.78 36.12
C GLU A 418 -11.18 7.24 35.95
N PRO A 419 -12.47 7.49 35.67
CA PRO A 419 -13.57 6.52 35.58
C PRO A 419 -13.84 5.97 34.17
N LYS A 420 -12.94 6.14 33.18
CA LYS A 420 -13.17 5.80 31.77
C LYS A 420 -12.46 4.53 31.30
N THR A 421 -13.08 3.85 30.34
CA THR A 421 -12.40 2.94 29.39
C THR A 421 -11.46 3.75 28.49
N LEU A 422 -10.29 3.19 28.18
CA LEU A 422 -9.32 3.83 27.29
C LEU A 422 -9.90 4.02 25.89
N GLY A 423 -9.87 5.23 25.32
CA GLY A 423 -10.24 5.47 23.91
C GLY A 423 -9.17 5.00 22.92
N TRP A 424 -9.48 5.06 21.63
CA TRP A 424 -8.53 4.63 20.59
C TRP A 424 -7.29 5.54 20.53
N ALA A 425 -7.46 6.87 20.54
CA ALA A 425 -6.34 7.81 20.52
C ALA A 425 -5.41 7.67 21.74
N ALA A 426 -5.97 7.43 22.93
CA ALA A 426 -5.19 7.11 24.11
C ALA A 426 -4.43 5.78 23.99
N ALA A 427 -5.08 4.71 23.50
CA ALA A 427 -4.44 3.40 23.31
C ALA A 427 -3.30 3.44 22.25
N GLU A 428 -3.49 4.18 21.17
CA GLU A 428 -2.45 4.44 20.16
C GLU A 428 -1.26 5.18 20.74
N THR A 429 -1.53 6.22 21.55
CA THR A 429 -0.48 7.03 22.19
C THR A 429 0.28 6.22 23.25
N LEU A 430 -0.42 5.39 24.03
CA LEU A 430 0.18 4.48 25.00
C LEU A 430 1.09 3.48 24.31
N LEU A 431 0.61 2.78 23.27
CA LEU A 431 1.43 1.84 22.49
C LEU A 431 2.66 2.51 21.87
N ALA A 432 2.50 3.69 21.28
CA ALA A 432 3.59 4.45 20.67
C ALA A 432 4.64 4.93 21.69
N LEU A 433 4.23 5.22 22.93
CA LEU A 433 5.15 5.54 24.02
C LEU A 433 5.86 4.28 24.51
N THR A 434 5.14 3.20 24.81
CA THR A 434 5.68 1.87 25.18
C THR A 434 6.76 1.38 24.21
N GLU A 435 6.50 1.44 22.90
CA GLU A 435 7.47 1.01 21.87
C GLU A 435 8.66 1.99 21.71
N LYS A 436 8.50 3.26 22.11
CA LYS A 436 9.56 4.29 22.08
C LYS A 436 10.45 4.26 23.32
N THR A 437 9.90 3.96 24.50
CA THR A 437 10.62 3.89 25.77
C THR A 437 11.19 2.50 26.06
N GLN A 438 10.70 1.46 25.38
CA GLN A 438 11.01 0.06 25.65
C GLN A 438 10.63 -0.38 27.08
N SER A 439 9.64 0.29 27.68
CA SER A 439 9.12 0.04 29.02
C SER A 439 7.75 -0.65 28.95
N SER A 440 7.20 -1.09 30.09
CA SER A 440 5.84 -1.64 30.15
C SER A 440 4.77 -0.54 29.95
N PRO A 441 3.53 -0.90 29.57
CA PRO A 441 2.41 0.05 29.55
C PRO A 441 2.11 0.67 30.92
N GLN A 442 2.38 -0.05 32.01
CA GLN A 442 2.23 0.44 33.38
C GLN A 442 3.25 1.55 33.67
N ASP A 443 4.53 1.33 33.37
CA ASP A 443 5.61 2.31 33.58
C ASP A 443 5.34 3.64 32.84
N VAL A 444 4.72 3.57 31.66
CA VAL A 444 4.31 4.74 30.85
C VAL A 444 3.17 5.52 31.51
N LEU A 445 2.30 4.85 32.28
CA LEU A 445 1.16 5.48 32.97
C LEU A 445 1.52 5.97 34.38
N GLU A 446 2.54 5.39 35.02
CA GLU A 446 3.12 5.93 36.27
C GLU A 446 3.92 7.22 36.01
N ASN A 447 4.42 7.42 34.78
CA ASN A 447 5.07 8.66 34.39
C ASN A 447 4.05 9.78 34.07
N GLU A 448 3.90 10.76 34.97
CA GLU A 448 2.92 11.87 34.86
C GLU A 448 2.91 12.56 33.48
N ILE A 449 4.09 12.80 32.89
CA ILE A 449 4.24 13.52 31.61
C ILE A 449 3.75 12.67 30.44
N MET A 450 3.94 11.35 30.50
CA MET A 450 3.47 10.40 29.48
C MET A 450 1.98 10.09 29.64
N LEU A 451 1.50 9.89 30.89
CA LEU A 451 0.08 9.79 31.21
C LEU A 451 -0.71 11.01 30.71
N GLN A 452 -0.18 12.22 30.91
CA GLN A 452 -0.82 13.45 30.41
C GLN A 452 -0.89 13.48 28.87
N GLN A 453 0.12 12.98 28.15
CA GLN A 453 0.08 12.87 26.68
C GLN A 453 -1.01 11.88 26.21
N VAL A 454 -1.13 10.73 26.88
CA VAL A 454 -2.18 9.72 26.62
C VAL A 454 -3.57 10.31 26.85
N LEU A 455 -3.77 11.02 27.98
CA LEU A 455 -5.03 11.68 28.30
C LEU A 455 -5.36 12.85 27.34
N ASP A 456 -4.36 13.62 26.90
CA ASP A 456 -4.56 14.68 25.92
C ASP A 456 -4.84 14.16 24.51
N ALA A 457 -4.44 12.93 24.17
CA ALA A 457 -4.82 12.28 22.91
C ALA A 457 -6.33 11.99 22.88
N ASP A 458 -6.87 11.36 23.92
CA ASP A 458 -8.31 11.11 24.04
C ASP A 458 -9.10 12.43 24.11
N ARG A 459 -8.63 13.43 24.87
CA ARG A 459 -9.28 14.76 24.92
C ARG A 459 -9.26 15.51 23.58
N ARG A 460 -8.30 15.21 22.68
CA ARG A 460 -8.29 15.75 21.30
C ARG A 460 -9.28 15.02 20.41
N GLU A 461 -9.37 13.70 20.51
CA GLU A 461 -10.35 12.90 19.75
C GLU A 461 -11.80 13.17 20.20
N GLU A 462 -12.09 13.27 21.50
CA GLU A 462 -13.41 13.64 22.03
C GLU A 462 -13.87 15.07 21.67
N LYS A 463 -12.94 15.94 21.25
CA LYS A 463 -13.27 17.24 20.65
C LYS A 463 -13.55 17.09 19.15
N LEU A 464 -12.69 16.37 18.43
CA LEU A 464 -12.78 16.16 16.98
C LEU A 464 -14.06 15.42 16.58
N ALA A 465 -14.48 14.43 17.37
CA ALA A 465 -15.71 13.66 17.17
C ALA A 465 -17.00 14.50 17.21
N ARG A 466 -16.93 15.77 17.66
CA ARG A 466 -18.08 16.71 17.69
C ARG A 466 -18.28 17.44 16.37
N SER A 467 -17.25 17.51 15.52
CA SER A 467 -17.28 18.17 14.22
C SER A 467 -17.12 17.20 13.05
N ASN A 468 -16.42 16.09 13.25
CA ASN A 468 -16.24 15.02 12.26
C ASN A 468 -16.87 13.72 12.81
N PRO A 469 -17.87 13.12 12.15
CA PRO A 469 -18.51 11.89 12.62
C PRO A 469 -17.55 10.69 12.49
N LEU A 470 -17.12 10.16 13.63
CA LEU A 470 -16.36 8.92 13.72
C LEU A 470 -17.30 7.71 13.79
N PRO A 471 -16.87 6.51 13.33
CA PRO A 471 -17.67 5.30 13.46
C PRO A 471 -17.89 4.91 14.92
N HIS A 472 -18.92 4.08 15.16
CA HIS A 472 -19.19 3.45 16.46
C HIS A 472 -17.95 2.71 17.00
N ASP A 473 -17.80 2.67 18.32
CA ASP A 473 -16.67 2.04 19.01
C ASP A 473 -17.12 0.84 19.87
N PRO A 474 -17.06 -0.40 19.35
CA PRO A 474 -17.62 -1.60 20.02
C PRO A 474 -16.99 -1.94 21.38
N LEU A 475 -15.85 -1.31 21.74
CA LEU A 475 -15.17 -1.52 23.01
C LEU A 475 -15.48 -0.44 24.06
N ARG A 476 -16.14 0.67 23.70
CA ARG A 476 -16.30 1.84 24.57
C ARG A 476 -17.25 1.58 25.75
N ASP A 477 -18.49 1.22 25.44
CA ASP A 477 -19.54 0.97 26.43
C ASP A 477 -19.62 -0.54 26.81
N SER A 478 -18.54 -1.26 26.52
CA SER A 478 -18.45 -2.72 26.57
C SER A 478 -18.04 -3.18 27.97
N GLN A 479 -18.86 -4.02 28.60
CA GLN A 479 -18.65 -4.46 29.99
C GLN A 479 -17.34 -5.24 30.18
N ALA A 480 -16.83 -5.26 31.43
CA ALA A 480 -15.69 -6.09 31.77
C ALA A 480 -16.02 -7.58 31.53
N GLY A 481 -15.15 -8.29 30.80
CA GLY A 481 -15.38 -9.70 30.45
C GLY A 481 -16.40 -9.96 29.33
N SER A 482 -16.91 -8.92 28.64
CA SER A 482 -17.81 -9.11 27.49
C SER A 482 -17.11 -9.76 26.29
N HIS A 483 -17.88 -10.44 25.42
CA HIS A 483 -17.39 -10.89 24.12
C HIS A 483 -16.80 -9.75 23.29
N ILE A 484 -15.86 -10.06 22.38
CA ILE A 484 -15.29 -9.13 21.40
C ILE A 484 -15.68 -9.60 20.00
N ASN A 485 -16.62 -8.90 19.37
CA ASN A 485 -16.86 -9.05 17.94
C ASN A 485 -15.64 -8.51 17.17
N MET A 486 -14.69 -9.39 16.88
CA MET A 486 -13.40 -9.04 16.31
C MET A 486 -13.52 -8.45 14.89
N PRO A 487 -14.32 -9.02 13.96
CA PRO A 487 -14.55 -8.41 12.65
C PRO A 487 -15.13 -6.99 12.71
N LEU A 488 -16.15 -6.74 13.53
CA LEU A 488 -16.72 -5.40 13.71
C LEU A 488 -15.71 -4.44 14.35
N THR A 489 -15.01 -4.86 15.39
CA THR A 489 -13.98 -4.06 16.06
C THR A 489 -12.85 -3.67 15.09
N ALA A 490 -12.42 -4.62 14.25
CA ALA A 490 -11.41 -4.39 13.22
C ALA A 490 -11.90 -3.40 12.15
N PHE A 491 -13.15 -3.52 11.71
CA PHE A 491 -13.70 -2.65 10.68
C PHE A 491 -13.97 -1.23 11.21
N CYS A 492 -14.57 -1.07 12.40
CA CYS A 492 -14.72 0.24 13.04
C CYS A 492 -13.37 0.95 13.23
N TYR A 493 -12.33 0.24 13.67
CA TYR A 493 -10.99 0.81 13.78
C TYR A 493 -10.40 1.20 12.41
N LEU A 494 -10.57 0.37 11.39
CA LEU A 494 -10.17 0.69 10.01
C LEU A 494 -10.87 1.94 9.47
N ILE A 495 -12.19 2.04 9.62
CA ILE A 495 -12.97 3.22 9.18
C ILE A 495 -12.55 4.48 9.96
N ARG A 496 -12.28 4.37 11.27
CA ARG A 496 -11.73 5.49 12.06
C ARG A 496 -10.37 5.94 11.50
N ARG A 497 -9.46 5.00 11.23
CA ARG A 497 -8.12 5.30 10.69
C ARG A 497 -8.15 5.83 9.25
N LEU A 498 -9.15 5.45 8.45
CA LEU A 498 -9.40 6.05 7.14
C LEU A 498 -9.95 7.48 7.27
N THR A 499 -10.97 7.68 8.11
CA THR A 499 -11.57 9.01 8.38
C THR A 499 -10.53 10.01 8.90
N LEU A 500 -9.58 9.54 9.71
CA LEU A 500 -8.51 10.35 10.31
C LEU A 500 -7.17 10.27 9.56
N CYS A 501 -7.10 9.65 8.37
CA CYS A 501 -5.83 9.26 7.73
C CYS A 501 -4.84 10.40 7.47
N THR A 502 -5.31 11.65 7.38
CA THR A 502 -4.49 12.85 7.16
C THR A 502 -3.91 13.47 8.44
N ARG A 503 -4.28 12.96 9.62
CA ARG A 503 -3.81 13.42 10.94
C ARG A 503 -2.73 12.50 11.55
N TYR A 504 -2.36 11.44 10.83
CA TYR A 504 -1.43 10.41 11.26
C TYR A 504 -0.41 10.10 10.16
N CYS A 505 0.77 9.63 10.55
CA CYS A 505 1.81 9.21 9.62
C CYS A 505 1.41 7.91 8.90
N THR A 506 1.50 7.88 7.56
CA THR A 506 1.28 6.67 6.74
C THR A 506 2.29 5.54 6.96
N VAL A 507 3.37 5.79 7.71
CA VAL A 507 4.47 4.84 7.94
C VAL A 507 4.52 4.33 9.37
N CYS A 508 4.65 5.23 10.34
CA CYS A 508 4.75 4.88 11.77
C CYS A 508 3.41 5.00 12.52
N HIS A 509 2.34 5.43 11.84
CA HIS A 509 0.96 5.49 12.34
C HIS A 509 0.71 6.35 13.58
N ASN A 510 1.73 7.04 14.10
CA ASN A 510 1.68 8.06 15.14
C ASN A 510 0.95 9.33 14.66
N PRO A 511 0.32 10.09 15.56
CA PRO A 511 -0.22 11.42 15.24
C PRO A 511 0.87 12.32 14.69
N ILE A 512 0.52 13.23 13.78
CA ILE A 512 1.41 14.31 13.36
C ILE A 512 0.82 15.63 13.84
N ASP A 513 1.66 16.42 14.51
CA ASP A 513 1.27 17.74 15.00
C ASP A 513 1.29 18.76 13.85
N LEU A 514 0.11 19.26 13.50
CA LEU A 514 -0.08 20.36 12.55
C LEU A 514 -1.20 21.27 13.07
N GLU A 515 -1.01 22.57 12.86
CA GLU A 515 -2.03 23.60 13.10
C GLU A 515 -3.23 23.50 12.11
N TYR A 516 -3.16 22.62 11.11
CA TYR A 516 -4.06 22.56 9.97
C TYR A 516 -4.36 21.13 9.49
N GLU A 517 -5.52 20.95 8.85
CA GLU A 517 -5.99 19.64 8.37
C GLU A 517 -5.60 19.43 6.90
N VAL A 518 -4.64 18.52 6.65
CA VAL A 518 -4.23 18.13 5.29
C VAL A 518 -5.35 17.33 4.63
N LEU A 519 -5.53 17.47 3.31
CA LEU A 519 -6.45 16.60 2.56
C LEU A 519 -5.77 15.33 2.02
N ARG A 520 -4.45 15.26 1.93
CA ARG A 520 -3.73 14.04 1.50
C ARG A 520 -2.87 13.45 2.64
N PRO A 521 -2.94 12.14 2.93
CA PRO A 521 -2.07 11.50 3.91
C PRO A 521 -0.59 11.59 3.53
N TYR A 522 0.27 11.74 4.54
CA TYR A 522 1.69 12.05 4.36
C TYR A 522 2.55 11.37 5.44
N VAL A 523 3.83 11.73 5.48
CA VAL A 523 4.84 11.17 6.37
C VAL A 523 5.33 12.22 7.37
N CYS A 524 5.58 11.83 8.62
CA CYS A 524 6.13 12.74 9.63
C CYS A 524 7.60 13.11 9.34
N SER A 525 8.10 14.15 10.01
CA SER A 525 9.47 14.68 9.87
C SER A 525 10.60 13.77 10.36
N SER A 526 10.33 12.49 10.66
CA SER A 526 11.36 11.51 11.00
C SER A 526 12.04 11.00 9.73
N ASN A 527 13.37 11.14 9.65
CA ASN A 527 14.17 10.64 8.53
C ASN A 527 13.94 9.15 8.25
N LEU A 528 13.76 8.32 9.28
CA LEU A 528 13.42 6.90 9.13
C LEU A 528 12.07 6.71 8.42
N CYS A 529 11.07 7.50 8.80
CA CYS A 529 9.75 7.42 8.19
C CYS A 529 9.79 7.92 6.74
N ALA A 530 10.50 9.03 6.47
CA ALA A 530 10.73 9.53 5.12
C ALA A 530 11.44 8.47 4.24
N TYR A 531 12.50 7.85 4.75
CA TYR A 531 13.20 6.77 4.05
C TYR A 531 12.29 5.57 3.74
N GLN A 532 11.47 5.12 4.70
CA GLN A 532 10.48 4.05 4.48
C GLN A 532 9.41 4.45 3.45
N TYR A 533 8.93 5.69 3.48
CA TYR A 533 7.93 6.22 2.56
C TYR A 533 8.45 6.35 1.12
N TYR A 534 9.60 6.99 0.94
CA TYR A 534 10.21 7.27 -0.36
C TYR A 534 11.01 6.09 -0.91
N VAL A 535 11.84 5.41 -0.11
CA VAL A 535 12.78 4.37 -0.59
C VAL A 535 12.20 2.95 -0.49
N MET A 536 11.63 2.56 0.66
CA MET A 536 10.99 1.23 0.80
C MET A 536 9.63 1.12 0.09
N GLY A 537 9.05 2.25 -0.32
CA GLY A 537 7.83 2.30 -1.12
C GLY A 537 6.54 2.20 -0.31
N TRP A 538 6.55 2.57 0.98
CA TRP A 538 5.36 2.45 1.84
C TRP A 538 4.33 3.58 1.62
N GLY A 539 4.71 4.68 0.95
CA GLY A 539 3.77 5.66 0.39
C GLY A 539 3.15 5.22 -0.95
N PRO A 540 2.21 5.99 -1.53
CA PRO A 540 1.50 5.66 -2.77
C PRO A 540 2.41 5.15 -3.89
N SER A 541 1.96 4.18 -4.69
CA SER A 541 2.76 3.61 -5.78
C SER A 541 3.16 4.69 -6.80
N LEU A 542 4.44 4.68 -7.19
CA LEU A 542 4.95 5.60 -8.22
C LEU A 542 4.37 5.27 -9.59
N GLU A 543 4.21 3.98 -9.84
CA GLU A 543 3.59 3.40 -11.02
C GLU A 543 2.12 3.84 -11.15
N TYR A 544 1.38 3.82 -10.03
CA TYR A 544 0.01 4.35 -9.94
C TYR A 544 -0.06 5.84 -10.30
N GLU A 545 0.83 6.67 -9.75
CA GLU A 545 0.84 8.12 -10.05
C GLU A 545 1.15 8.40 -11.53
N ILE A 546 2.08 7.65 -12.13
CA ILE A 546 2.40 7.75 -13.57
C ILE A 546 1.21 7.32 -14.44
N LEU A 547 0.50 6.27 -14.05
CA LEU A 547 -0.66 5.74 -14.79
C LEU A 547 -1.85 6.69 -14.80
N HIS A 548 -2.17 7.34 -13.67
CA HIS A 548 -3.38 8.15 -13.54
C HIS A 548 -3.11 9.65 -13.69
N ASN A 549 -2.09 10.18 -13.02
CA ASN A 549 -1.78 11.61 -12.92
C ASN A 549 -0.67 12.06 -13.89
N THR A 550 -0.57 11.42 -15.06
CA THR A 550 0.55 11.52 -16.02
C THR A 550 0.98 12.95 -16.36
N SER A 551 0.03 13.86 -16.67
CA SER A 551 0.34 15.27 -16.99
C SER A 551 0.83 16.07 -15.78
N VAL A 552 0.36 15.72 -14.57
CA VAL A 552 0.73 16.38 -13.32
C VAL A 552 2.14 15.97 -12.93
N VAL A 553 2.48 14.68 -13.06
CA VAL A 553 3.86 14.19 -12.90
C VAL A 553 4.82 14.88 -13.87
N ASP A 554 4.43 15.02 -15.15
CA ASP A 554 5.24 15.74 -16.16
C ASP A 554 5.44 17.22 -15.81
N LEU A 555 4.40 17.90 -15.30
CA LEU A 555 4.48 19.27 -14.81
C LEU A 555 5.39 19.40 -13.59
N LEU A 556 5.23 18.55 -12.57
CA LEU A 556 6.02 18.58 -11.33
C LEU A 556 7.51 18.35 -11.62
N LEU A 557 7.84 17.39 -12.51
CA LEU A 557 9.20 17.18 -12.99
C LEU A 557 9.73 18.39 -13.75
N SER A 558 8.96 18.95 -14.68
CA SER A 558 9.36 20.09 -15.49
C SER A 558 9.64 21.34 -14.65
N LEU A 559 8.78 21.65 -13.68
CA LEU A 559 8.97 22.78 -12.77
C LEU A 559 10.19 22.57 -11.85
N THR A 560 10.40 21.34 -11.37
CA THR A 560 11.57 20.99 -10.55
C THR A 560 12.88 21.08 -11.35
N TYR A 561 12.88 20.56 -12.57
CA TYR A 561 13.99 20.69 -13.52
C TYR A 561 14.33 22.16 -13.78
N THR A 562 13.34 22.98 -14.16
CA THR A 562 13.56 24.41 -14.40
C THR A 562 14.08 25.13 -13.16
N ALA A 563 13.48 24.89 -11.99
CA ALA A 563 13.92 25.49 -10.73
C ALA A 563 15.36 25.09 -10.37
N ALA A 564 15.74 23.83 -10.58
CA ALA A 564 17.10 23.35 -10.35
C ALA A 564 18.09 23.99 -11.34
N ARG A 565 17.78 23.93 -12.64
CA ARG A 565 18.64 24.36 -13.73
C ARG A 565 18.86 25.88 -13.78
N GLU A 566 17.85 26.69 -13.46
CA GLU A 566 17.96 28.15 -13.29
C GLU A 566 18.40 28.57 -11.86
N ASN A 567 18.82 27.62 -11.02
CA ASN A 567 19.37 27.82 -9.68
C ASN A 567 18.44 28.53 -8.67
N GLN A 568 17.17 28.17 -8.63
CA GLN A 568 16.15 28.70 -7.69
C GLN A 568 15.53 27.64 -6.77
N LEU A 569 15.64 26.35 -7.11
CA LEU A 569 15.27 25.25 -6.22
C LEU A 569 15.99 25.42 -4.88
N SER A 570 15.24 25.43 -3.78
CA SER A 570 15.74 25.90 -2.48
C SER A 570 15.22 25.03 -1.34
N ASP A 571 13.91 24.95 -1.21
CA ASP A 571 13.19 24.10 -0.27
C ASP A 571 11.85 23.70 -0.93
N PRO A 572 11.33 22.47 -0.75
CA PRO A 572 12.01 21.31 -0.17
C PRO A 572 13.17 20.79 -1.06
N LEU A 573 14.06 20.00 -0.46
CA LEU A 573 15.10 19.23 -1.16
C LEU A 573 14.99 17.73 -0.83
N PRO A 574 15.54 16.82 -1.67
CA PRO A 574 15.48 15.36 -1.47
C PRO A 574 16.52 14.85 -0.46
N ILE A 575 16.61 15.51 0.69
CA ILE A 575 17.53 15.20 1.81
C ILE A 575 16.89 14.14 2.72
N GLY A 576 17.71 13.36 3.43
CA GLY A 576 17.26 12.27 4.32
C GLY A 576 16.87 10.99 3.57
N LEU A 577 17.17 10.91 2.27
CA LEU A 577 16.78 9.81 1.39
C LEU A 577 17.90 8.81 1.13
N GLY A 578 19.13 9.08 1.57
CA GLY A 578 20.29 8.20 1.34
C GLY A 578 20.66 8.05 -0.14
N LEU A 579 20.46 9.10 -0.94
CA LEU A 579 20.72 9.06 -2.38
C LEU A 579 22.24 9.02 -2.65
N GLN A 580 22.72 7.91 -3.19
CA GLN A 580 24.03 7.86 -3.83
C GLN A 580 23.92 8.36 -5.28
N VAL A 581 24.66 9.40 -5.61
CA VAL A 581 24.52 10.17 -6.86
C VAL A 581 25.87 10.33 -7.58
N PRO A 582 25.88 10.46 -8.91
CA PRO A 582 27.08 10.89 -9.64
C PRO A 582 27.56 12.26 -9.12
N PRO A 583 28.88 12.53 -9.10
CA PRO A 583 29.40 13.84 -8.73
C PRO A 583 28.88 14.93 -9.68
N PRO A 584 28.65 16.17 -9.18
CA PRO A 584 28.12 17.27 -9.97
C PRO A 584 29.06 17.64 -11.13
N ASP A 585 28.50 18.01 -12.29
CA ASP A 585 29.28 18.44 -13.45
C ASP A 585 30.15 19.67 -13.14
N SER A 586 31.47 19.44 -13.09
CA SER A 586 32.50 20.46 -12.90
C SER A 586 32.41 21.61 -13.92
N ALA A 587 31.97 21.36 -15.15
CA ALA A 587 31.83 22.41 -16.17
C ALA A 587 30.63 23.32 -15.85
N ARG A 588 29.46 22.76 -15.52
CA ARG A 588 28.30 23.53 -15.05
C ARG A 588 28.58 24.24 -13.72
N MET A 589 29.28 23.61 -12.78
CA MET A 589 29.70 24.26 -11.53
C MET A 589 30.62 25.47 -11.79
N ALA A 590 31.61 25.34 -12.68
CA ALA A 590 32.46 26.46 -13.09
C ALA A 590 31.69 27.57 -13.83
N GLN A 591 30.63 27.24 -14.58
CA GLN A 591 29.74 28.22 -15.19
C GLN A 591 28.90 28.96 -14.13
N ILE A 592 28.35 28.25 -13.15
CA ILE A 592 27.61 28.84 -12.00
C ILE A 592 28.52 29.79 -11.22
N GLN A 593 29.75 29.38 -10.91
CA GLN A 593 30.72 30.21 -10.20
C GLN A 593 31.07 31.50 -10.97
N LYS A 594 31.22 31.42 -12.31
CA LYS A 594 31.40 32.60 -13.17
C LYS A 594 30.19 33.54 -13.19
N LEU A 595 28.98 33.00 -13.11
CA LEU A 595 27.74 33.80 -13.02
C LEU A 595 27.58 34.47 -11.65
N GLN A 596 28.00 33.82 -10.57
CA GLN A 596 28.05 34.39 -9.21
C GLN A 596 29.11 35.50 -9.09
N ALA A 597 30.28 35.31 -9.71
CA ALA A 597 31.36 36.30 -9.73
C ALA A 597 31.13 37.48 -10.69
N ALA A 598 30.06 37.46 -11.50
CA ALA A 598 29.77 38.53 -12.45
C ALA A 598 29.22 39.77 -11.73
N PRO A 599 29.80 40.99 -11.90
CA PRO A 599 29.49 42.17 -11.09
C PRO A 599 28.13 42.84 -11.37
N ARG A 600 27.14 42.12 -11.92
CA ARG A 600 25.84 42.67 -12.35
C ARG A 600 24.92 43.14 -11.22
N LEU A 601 25.21 42.80 -9.96
CA LEU A 601 24.50 43.32 -8.78
C LEU A 601 25.16 44.57 -8.15
N ALA A 602 26.40 44.91 -8.53
CA ALA A 602 27.15 46.03 -7.93
C ALA A 602 26.65 47.44 -8.35
N LEU A 603 25.57 47.51 -9.14
CA LEU A 603 24.99 48.75 -9.69
C LEU A 603 23.74 49.23 -8.91
N VAL A 604 23.36 48.57 -7.81
CA VAL A 604 22.26 48.99 -6.94
C VAL A 604 22.84 49.54 -5.62
N PRO A 605 22.76 50.86 -5.36
CA PRO A 605 23.23 51.45 -4.10
C PRO A 605 22.53 50.81 -2.90
N GLY A 606 23.32 50.32 -1.94
CA GLY A 606 22.82 49.66 -0.72
C GLY A 606 22.54 48.16 -0.83
N TYR A 607 22.71 47.53 -2.00
CA TYR A 607 22.56 46.07 -2.13
C TYR A 607 23.83 45.34 -1.68
N ALA A 608 23.89 44.96 -0.40
CA ALA A 608 24.88 44.00 0.07
C ALA A 608 24.60 42.63 -0.56
N ALA A 609 25.50 42.13 -1.39
CA ALA A 609 25.42 40.74 -1.84
C ALA A 609 25.52 39.81 -0.61
N PRO A 610 24.66 38.78 -0.49
CA PRO A 610 24.80 37.80 0.57
C PRO A 610 26.19 37.15 0.48
N PRO A 611 26.87 36.89 1.61
CA PRO A 611 28.19 36.26 1.59
C PRO A 611 28.08 34.92 0.85
N ALA A 612 28.99 34.68 -0.09
CA ALA A 612 29.06 33.39 -0.76
C ALA A 612 29.26 32.31 0.31
N PRO A 613 28.39 31.27 0.38
CA PRO A 613 28.57 30.22 1.37
C PRO A 613 29.91 29.51 1.11
N PRO A 614 30.61 29.04 2.16
CA PRO A 614 31.88 28.36 1.99
C PRO A 614 31.70 27.13 1.11
N VAL A 615 32.22 27.19 -0.12
CA VAL A 615 32.13 26.10 -1.09
C VAL A 615 32.94 24.93 -0.54
N ASN A 616 32.28 23.82 -0.24
CA ASN A 616 32.97 22.61 0.17
C ASN A 616 33.63 21.97 -1.05
N HIS A 617 34.86 22.40 -1.35
CA HIS A 617 35.69 21.84 -2.42
C HIS A 617 36.07 20.37 -2.20
N LYS A 618 35.85 19.82 -0.98
CA LYS A 618 35.82 18.38 -0.75
C LYS A 618 34.40 17.87 -0.96
N ALA A 619 34.01 17.68 -2.21
CA ALA A 619 32.86 16.82 -2.53
C ALA A 619 33.03 15.49 -1.77
N GLY A 620 31.94 14.98 -1.20
CA GLY A 620 31.97 13.88 -0.24
C GLY A 620 32.72 12.65 -0.73
N ILE A 621 33.28 11.86 0.20
CA ILE A 621 34.07 10.64 -0.06
C ILE A 621 33.41 9.86 -1.20
N VAL A 622 34.15 9.75 -2.30
CA VAL A 622 33.72 9.05 -3.51
C VAL A 622 33.89 7.56 -3.25
N ASP A 623 32.82 6.79 -3.41
CA ASP A 623 32.83 5.35 -3.17
C ASP A 623 33.53 4.55 -4.29
N GLU A 624 33.65 3.24 -4.12
CA GLU A 624 34.27 2.34 -5.11
C GLU A 624 33.53 2.34 -6.46
N HIS A 625 32.27 2.78 -6.49
CA HIS A 625 31.41 2.89 -7.68
C HIS A 625 31.42 4.30 -8.31
N ARG A 626 32.23 5.23 -7.77
CA ARG A 626 32.33 6.65 -8.15
C ARG A 626 31.08 7.48 -7.90
N LEU A 627 30.25 7.07 -6.93
CA LEU A 627 29.14 7.87 -6.43
C LEU A 627 29.56 8.67 -5.19
N CYS A 628 28.74 9.65 -4.84
CA CYS A 628 28.84 10.40 -3.60
C CYS A 628 27.46 10.59 -2.98
N GLU A 629 27.41 10.79 -1.67
CA GLU A 629 26.17 10.93 -0.92
C GLU A 629 25.57 12.33 -1.10
N PHE A 630 24.34 12.39 -1.64
CA PHE A 630 23.67 13.65 -1.98
C PHE A 630 23.57 14.63 -0.81
N ASP A 631 23.29 14.14 0.39
CA ASP A 631 23.12 14.93 1.61
C ASP A 631 24.41 15.64 2.06
N LYS A 632 25.58 15.27 1.52
CA LYS A 632 26.89 15.92 1.77
C LYS A 632 27.25 17.01 0.74
N LEU A 633 26.40 17.24 -0.27
CA LEU A 633 26.59 18.25 -1.31
C LEU A 633 26.15 19.65 -0.85
N ASP A 634 26.75 20.70 -1.42
CA ASP A 634 26.21 22.06 -1.26
C ASP A 634 24.96 22.30 -2.12
N ILE A 635 24.16 23.33 -1.81
CA ILE A 635 22.89 23.61 -2.50
C ILE A 635 23.04 23.81 -4.03
N TRP A 636 24.19 24.27 -4.52
CA TRP A 636 24.45 24.44 -5.96
C TRP A 636 24.85 23.11 -6.61
N GLN A 637 25.66 22.31 -5.92
CA GLN A 637 25.97 20.93 -6.32
C GLN A 637 24.67 20.09 -6.39
N MET A 638 23.80 20.19 -5.37
CA MET A 638 22.47 19.56 -5.34
C MET A 638 21.60 19.97 -6.54
N ARG A 639 21.55 21.28 -6.87
CA ARG A 639 20.82 21.80 -8.04
C ARG A 639 21.31 21.22 -9.36
N VAL A 640 22.63 21.09 -9.52
CA VAL A 640 23.24 20.46 -10.71
C VAL A 640 22.79 19.00 -10.80
N VAL A 641 23.04 18.21 -9.76
CA VAL A 641 22.69 16.78 -9.70
C VAL A 641 21.19 16.51 -9.91
N ILE A 642 20.29 17.29 -9.28
CA ILE A 642 18.84 17.15 -9.49
C ILE A 642 18.48 17.39 -10.97
N GLY A 643 19.05 18.43 -11.57
CA GLY A 643 18.84 18.72 -12.99
C GLY A 643 19.37 17.61 -13.91
N ASP A 644 20.49 16.99 -13.57
CA ASP A 644 21.13 15.93 -14.34
C ASP A 644 20.40 14.59 -14.20
N LEU A 645 20.01 14.19 -12.99
CA LEU A 645 19.18 13.00 -12.76
C LEU A 645 17.82 13.09 -13.48
N ILE A 646 17.16 14.26 -13.48
CA ILE A 646 15.92 14.45 -14.25
C ILE A 646 16.18 14.44 -15.77
N SER A 647 17.36 14.86 -16.27
CA SER A 647 17.71 14.69 -17.69
C SER A 647 17.79 13.23 -18.13
N LEU A 648 18.11 12.30 -17.23
CA LEU A 648 18.20 10.86 -17.52
C LEU A 648 16.83 10.17 -17.58
N LEU A 649 15.81 10.73 -16.91
CA LEU A 649 14.47 10.14 -16.90
C LEU A 649 13.81 10.19 -18.29
N PRO A 650 13.16 9.11 -18.75
CA PRO A 650 12.37 9.12 -19.98
C PRO A 650 11.13 10.01 -19.84
N SER A 651 10.38 10.22 -20.92
CA SER A 651 9.11 10.94 -20.84
C SER A 651 8.08 10.17 -20.02
N VAL A 652 7.19 10.87 -19.32
CA VAL A 652 6.18 10.21 -18.47
C VAL A 652 5.21 9.36 -19.31
N ASN A 653 4.95 9.75 -20.57
CA ASN A 653 4.20 8.91 -21.53
C ASN A 653 4.97 7.66 -22.01
N ASN A 654 6.30 7.60 -21.88
CA ASN A 654 7.04 6.34 -22.11
C ASN A 654 6.91 5.43 -20.89
N MET A 655 7.09 5.98 -19.67
CA MET A 655 6.89 5.24 -18.42
C MET A 655 5.47 4.64 -18.33
N LYS A 656 4.45 5.43 -18.65
CA LYS A 656 3.05 4.97 -18.72
C LYS A 656 2.88 3.81 -19.70
N ARG A 657 3.42 3.94 -20.92
CA ARG A 657 3.31 2.89 -21.95
C ARG A 657 3.97 1.57 -21.52
N HIS A 658 5.15 1.63 -20.92
CA HIS A 658 5.84 0.48 -20.31
C HIS A 658 4.93 -0.22 -19.27
N LEU A 659 4.42 0.52 -18.29
CA LEU A 659 3.53 0.00 -17.25
C LEU A 659 2.18 -0.56 -17.77
N THR A 660 1.69 -0.07 -18.91
CA THR A 660 0.48 -0.60 -19.57
C THR A 660 0.72 -1.75 -20.56
N THR A 661 1.98 -2.15 -20.78
CA THR A 661 2.31 -3.19 -21.78
C THR A 661 1.79 -4.56 -21.31
N LYS A 662 1.01 -5.24 -22.17
CA LYS A 662 0.37 -6.52 -21.83
C LYS A 662 1.39 -7.65 -21.68
N THR A 663 1.56 -8.13 -20.46
CA THR A 663 2.25 -9.39 -20.18
C THR A 663 1.38 -10.60 -20.52
N GLN A 664 2.00 -11.76 -20.72
CA GLN A 664 1.30 -13.04 -20.84
C GLN A 664 0.73 -13.44 -19.47
N LEU A 665 -0.36 -14.22 -19.45
CA LEU A 665 -0.91 -14.78 -18.20
C LEU A 665 0.20 -15.49 -17.39
N GLY A 666 0.23 -15.24 -16.08
CA GLY A 666 1.25 -15.77 -15.17
C GLY A 666 2.59 -15.03 -15.17
N LYS A 667 2.83 -14.02 -16.02
CA LYS A 667 4.04 -13.18 -15.96
C LYS A 667 3.79 -11.87 -15.21
N ILE A 668 4.66 -11.62 -14.23
CA ILE A 668 4.70 -10.40 -13.40
C ILE A 668 4.71 -9.16 -14.33
N LYS A 669 3.89 -8.14 -14.00
CA LYS A 669 3.87 -6.86 -14.72
C LYS A 669 5.25 -6.18 -14.62
N PRO A 670 5.79 -5.59 -15.69
CA PRO A 670 7.12 -5.00 -15.66
C PRO A 670 7.17 -3.83 -14.66
N ALA A 671 8.17 -3.82 -13.79
CA ALA A 671 8.39 -2.71 -12.88
C ALA A 671 8.94 -1.50 -13.64
N LEU A 672 8.79 -0.31 -13.04
CA LEU A 672 9.30 0.93 -13.64
C LEU A 672 10.84 0.90 -13.80
N TYR A 673 11.54 0.28 -12.83
CA TYR A 673 12.99 0.10 -12.87
C TYR A 673 13.46 -0.82 -14.01
N ASP A 674 12.62 -1.77 -14.43
CA ASP A 674 12.92 -2.71 -15.53
C ASP A 674 12.88 -2.03 -16.92
N MET A 675 12.48 -0.75 -16.99
CA MET A 675 12.35 0.00 -18.23
C MET A 675 13.72 0.34 -18.86
N ASP A 676 14.70 0.67 -18.04
CA ASP A 676 16.07 0.98 -18.47
C ASP A 676 17.04 0.82 -17.27
N PRO A 677 17.85 -0.26 -17.25
CA PRO A 677 18.80 -0.51 -16.15
C PRO A 677 20.02 0.43 -16.16
N THR A 678 20.18 1.28 -17.18
CA THR A 678 21.25 2.29 -17.21
C THR A 678 20.90 3.55 -16.42
N ILE A 679 19.62 3.76 -16.09
CA ILE A 679 19.15 4.91 -15.31
C ILE A 679 19.44 4.68 -13.82
N PRO A 680 20.25 5.54 -13.16
CA PRO A 680 20.59 5.37 -11.75
C PRO A 680 19.37 5.32 -10.84
N LYS A 681 19.38 4.44 -9.84
CA LYS A 681 18.32 4.29 -8.82
C LYS A 681 17.93 5.64 -8.17
N ALA A 682 18.90 6.54 -8.00
CA ALA A 682 18.67 7.89 -7.49
C ALA A 682 17.76 8.77 -8.37
N ALA A 683 17.73 8.59 -9.70
CA ALA A 683 16.82 9.32 -10.59
C ALA A 683 15.35 8.87 -10.38
N TRP A 684 15.13 7.56 -10.22
CA TRP A 684 13.81 7.00 -9.90
C TRP A 684 13.33 7.38 -8.50
N LEU A 685 14.22 7.44 -7.51
CA LEU A 685 13.90 7.95 -6.17
C LEU A 685 13.64 9.46 -6.17
N LEU A 686 14.39 10.23 -6.95
CA LEU A 686 14.16 11.67 -7.15
C LEU A 686 12.81 11.94 -7.83
N LEU A 687 12.41 11.12 -8.82
CA LEU A 687 11.08 11.14 -9.42
C LEU A 687 9.98 10.91 -8.36
N ARG A 688 10.14 9.86 -7.54
CA ARG A 688 9.21 9.56 -6.43
C ARG A 688 9.12 10.70 -5.43
N TRP A 689 10.26 11.33 -5.10
CA TRP A 689 10.30 12.52 -4.25
C TRP A 689 9.59 13.72 -4.91
N CYS A 690 9.84 14.02 -6.19
CA CYS A 690 9.26 15.18 -6.89
C CYS A 690 7.73 15.21 -6.78
N ILE A 691 7.11 14.03 -6.92
CA ILE A 691 5.66 13.81 -6.79
C ILE A 691 5.25 13.86 -5.32
N ALA A 692 5.73 12.92 -4.49
CA ALA A 692 5.14 12.65 -3.18
C ALA A 692 5.55 13.65 -2.08
N SER A 693 6.47 14.59 -2.36
CA SER A 693 6.73 15.78 -1.54
C SER A 693 5.81 16.97 -1.88
N CYS A 694 4.96 16.85 -2.90
CA CYS A 694 3.98 17.89 -3.25
C CYS A 694 2.70 17.65 -2.45
N THR A 695 2.48 18.45 -1.41
CA THR A 695 1.30 18.37 -0.54
C THR A 695 0.07 19.05 -1.13
N ALA A 696 0.25 19.97 -2.08
CA ALA A 696 -0.84 20.51 -2.89
C ALA A 696 -1.28 19.46 -3.91
N ASP A 697 -2.58 19.20 -3.96
CA ASP A 697 -3.20 18.28 -4.91
C ASP A 697 -3.53 19.04 -6.19
N LEU A 698 -2.93 18.64 -7.32
CA LEU A 698 -3.12 19.26 -8.63
C LEU A 698 -3.76 18.25 -9.58
N GLU A 699 -4.87 18.62 -10.19
CA GLU A 699 -5.53 17.86 -11.27
C GLU A 699 -5.43 18.63 -12.59
N GLU A 700 -5.36 17.92 -13.73
CA GLU A 700 -5.50 18.55 -15.05
C GLU A 700 -6.98 18.68 -15.44
N LEU A 701 -7.38 19.87 -15.88
CA LEU A 701 -8.73 20.11 -16.36
C LEU A 701 -8.82 19.83 -17.86
N VAL A 702 -9.65 18.85 -18.23
CA VAL A 702 -9.88 18.43 -19.62
C VAL A 702 -11.35 18.52 -20.03
N GLN A 703 -12.27 18.52 -19.05
CA GLN A 703 -13.72 18.55 -19.28
C GLN A 703 -14.26 19.98 -19.17
N GLU A 704 -15.20 20.36 -20.05
CA GLU A 704 -15.78 21.71 -20.08
C GLU A 704 -16.42 22.12 -18.73
N GLU A 705 -16.92 21.15 -17.95
CA GLU A 705 -17.53 21.39 -16.63
C GLU A 705 -16.54 21.64 -15.48
N ASP A 706 -15.23 21.56 -15.74
CA ASP A 706 -14.20 22.11 -14.86
C ASP A 706 -13.47 23.33 -15.45
N LEU A 707 -13.30 23.36 -16.78
CA LEU A 707 -12.45 24.33 -17.48
C LEU A 707 -12.90 25.78 -17.26
N VAL A 708 -11.94 26.65 -16.94
CA VAL A 708 -12.12 28.10 -16.93
C VAL A 708 -12.38 28.56 -18.38
N GLN A 709 -13.54 29.17 -18.59
CA GLN A 709 -14.13 29.45 -19.89
C GLN A 709 -13.57 30.74 -20.51
N ASN A 710 -13.57 30.79 -21.85
CA ASN A 710 -13.02 31.87 -22.69
C ASN A 710 -11.49 32.10 -22.54
N VAL A 711 -10.77 31.14 -21.95
CA VAL A 711 -9.30 31.01 -22.02
C VAL A 711 -8.91 30.38 -23.38
N ASP A 712 -7.75 30.72 -23.92
CA ASP A 712 -7.22 30.14 -25.16
C ASP A 712 -6.98 28.61 -25.02
N PRO A 713 -7.54 27.75 -25.90
CA PRO A 713 -7.37 26.29 -25.83
C PRO A 713 -5.93 25.76 -25.96
N VAL A 714 -4.96 26.58 -26.37
CA VAL A 714 -3.54 26.21 -26.37
C VAL A 714 -2.96 26.17 -24.94
N ILE A 715 -3.58 26.91 -24.01
CA ILE A 715 -3.21 26.96 -22.59
C ILE A 715 -3.82 25.76 -21.86
N ARG A 716 -2.95 24.91 -21.28
CA ARG A 716 -3.38 23.79 -20.43
C ARG A 716 -3.76 24.32 -19.05
N GLN A 717 -4.87 23.85 -18.52
CA GLN A 717 -5.40 24.30 -17.24
C GLN A 717 -5.27 23.19 -16.19
N PHE A 718 -4.81 23.55 -14.99
CA PHE A 718 -4.78 22.68 -13.83
C PHE A 718 -5.54 23.35 -12.68
N ARG A 719 -6.20 22.56 -11.82
CA ARG A 719 -6.84 23.05 -10.59
C ARG A 719 -6.04 22.59 -9.38
N PHE A 720 -5.89 23.47 -8.40
CA PHE A 720 -5.47 23.10 -7.06
C PHE A 720 -6.69 22.54 -6.32
N SER A 721 -6.83 21.22 -6.37
CA SER A 721 -7.87 20.44 -5.70
C SER A 721 -7.88 20.74 -4.20
N VAL A 722 -6.69 20.93 -3.60
CA VAL A 722 -6.45 21.66 -2.34
C VAL A 722 -5.09 22.36 -2.44
N GLY A 723 -4.99 23.59 -1.94
CA GLY A 723 -3.72 24.30 -1.80
C GLY A 723 -2.85 23.76 -0.66
N ALA A 724 -1.93 24.58 -0.14
CA ALA A 724 -1.36 24.31 1.18
C ALA A 724 -2.50 24.35 2.21
N PRO A 725 -2.75 23.30 3.01
CA PRO A 725 -3.99 23.23 3.80
C PRO A 725 -4.02 24.23 4.97
N ASP A 726 -2.85 24.67 5.43
CA ASP A 726 -2.69 25.85 6.29
C ASP A 726 -3.32 27.10 5.68
N ALA A 727 -3.00 27.35 4.41
CA ALA A 727 -3.54 28.48 3.66
C ALA A 727 -5.04 28.29 3.39
N GLU A 728 -5.54 27.07 3.11
CA GLU A 728 -6.99 26.84 2.96
C GLU A 728 -7.76 27.12 4.27
N ALA A 729 -7.24 26.66 5.42
CA ALA A 729 -7.86 26.89 6.72
C ALA A 729 -7.86 28.39 7.10
N LYS A 730 -6.71 29.06 6.95
CA LYS A 730 -6.55 30.50 7.24
C LYS A 730 -7.36 31.36 6.26
N PHE A 731 -7.43 30.98 4.98
CA PHE A 731 -8.29 31.63 3.97
C PHE A 731 -9.77 31.48 4.30
N LYS A 732 -10.24 30.28 4.66
CA LYS A 732 -11.64 30.05 5.06
C LYS A 732 -12.02 30.90 6.29
N ALA A 733 -11.16 30.98 7.30
CA ALA A 733 -11.37 31.84 8.46
C ALA A 733 -11.45 33.33 8.08
N ALA A 734 -10.55 33.79 7.20
CA ALA A 734 -10.54 35.16 6.70
C ALA A 734 -11.78 35.50 5.83
N VAL A 735 -12.29 34.54 5.05
CA VAL A 735 -13.55 34.68 4.30
C VAL A 735 -14.74 34.85 5.26
N GLU A 736 -14.87 34.01 6.29
CA GLU A 736 -15.99 34.14 7.24
C GLU A 736 -15.92 35.44 8.05
N GLU A 737 -14.73 35.96 8.35
CA GLU A 737 -14.58 37.28 8.99
C GLU A 737 -14.83 38.45 8.02
N GLY A 738 -14.50 38.28 6.74
CA GLY A 738 -14.85 39.23 5.68
C GLY A 738 -16.37 39.38 5.55
N LYS A 739 -17.12 38.28 5.50
CA LYS A 739 -18.59 38.27 5.43
C LYS A 739 -19.26 39.02 6.59
N LYS A 740 -18.72 38.90 7.81
CA LYS A 740 -19.23 39.63 8.99
C LYS A 740 -18.94 41.13 8.93
N THR A 741 -17.81 41.52 8.34
CA THR A 741 -17.28 42.90 8.44
C THR A 741 -17.52 43.78 7.22
N ASP A 742 -17.93 43.22 6.08
CA ASP A 742 -18.28 43.97 4.86
C ASP A 742 -19.49 43.35 4.13
N ALA A 743 -20.50 44.18 3.82
CA ALA A 743 -21.75 43.72 3.20
C ALA A 743 -21.60 43.26 1.73
N ASN A 744 -20.59 43.76 1.02
CA ASN A 744 -20.24 43.27 -0.31
C ASN A 744 -19.52 41.93 -0.22
N CYS A 745 -18.59 41.77 0.73
CA CYS A 745 -17.96 40.48 1.03
C CYS A 745 -18.98 39.43 1.50
N ASN A 746 -20.03 39.82 2.23
CA ASN A 746 -21.13 38.90 2.58
C ASN A 746 -21.87 38.35 1.34
N THR A 747 -21.99 39.15 0.28
CA THR A 747 -22.71 38.78 -0.96
C THR A 747 -21.78 38.11 -2.00
N TYR A 748 -20.52 38.53 -2.03
CA TYR A 748 -19.47 38.14 -2.97
C TYR A 748 -18.16 37.95 -2.19
N PRO A 749 -17.95 36.83 -1.46
CA PRO A 749 -16.84 36.70 -0.52
C PRO A 749 -15.45 36.66 -1.16
N ILE A 750 -15.37 36.31 -2.45
CA ILE A 750 -14.13 36.03 -3.15
C ILE A 750 -14.05 36.90 -4.41
N LEU A 751 -12.93 37.60 -4.58
CA LEU A 751 -12.46 38.14 -5.84
C LEU A 751 -11.55 37.12 -6.52
N TYR A 752 -11.56 37.10 -7.85
CA TYR A 752 -10.59 36.37 -8.66
C TYR A 752 -9.64 37.37 -9.34
N ALA A 753 -8.35 37.06 -9.38
CA ALA A 753 -7.35 37.86 -10.09
C ALA A 753 -6.13 37.02 -10.50
N PHE A 754 -5.35 37.53 -11.46
CA PHE A 754 -4.25 36.80 -12.08
C PHE A 754 -2.88 37.12 -11.47
N HIS A 755 -2.10 36.11 -11.15
CA HIS A 755 -0.69 36.24 -10.72
C HIS A 755 0.26 35.58 -11.71
N GLY A 756 1.14 36.37 -12.34
CA GLY A 756 2.22 35.89 -13.18
C GLY A 756 3.55 35.84 -12.42
N SER A 757 4.34 34.79 -12.62
CA SER A 757 5.67 34.64 -12.01
C SER A 757 6.60 33.86 -12.95
N PRO A 758 7.92 34.12 -12.99
CA PRO A 758 8.87 33.37 -13.81
C PRO A 758 8.80 31.86 -13.57
N LEU A 759 8.90 31.04 -14.64
CA LEU A 759 8.63 29.58 -14.56
C LEU A 759 9.39 28.88 -13.41
N LYS A 760 10.68 29.22 -13.24
CA LYS A 760 11.60 28.75 -12.20
C LYS A 760 11.11 28.88 -10.76
N ASN A 761 10.18 29.81 -10.47
CA ASN A 761 9.64 30.03 -9.13
C ASN A 761 8.52 29.04 -8.78
N TRP A 762 7.85 28.45 -9.77
CA TRP A 762 6.60 27.73 -9.55
C TRP A 762 6.76 26.42 -8.76
N HIS A 763 7.94 25.78 -8.79
CA HIS A 763 8.22 24.66 -7.89
C HIS A 763 8.00 25.03 -6.41
N SER A 764 8.37 26.25 -6.00
CA SER A 764 8.15 26.71 -4.62
C SER A 764 6.73 27.22 -4.41
N ILE A 765 6.15 27.95 -5.38
CA ILE A 765 4.79 28.50 -5.27
C ILE A 765 3.73 27.41 -5.10
N ILE A 766 3.83 26.28 -5.82
CA ILE A 766 2.85 25.18 -5.69
C ILE A 766 2.95 24.45 -4.33
N ARG A 767 4.05 24.61 -3.58
CA ARG A 767 4.29 23.93 -2.30
C ARG A 767 4.03 24.83 -1.10
N HIS A 768 4.33 26.12 -1.21
CA HIS A 768 4.28 27.10 -0.11
C HIS A 768 3.25 28.23 -0.32
N GLY A 769 2.52 28.22 -1.44
CA GLY A 769 1.63 29.32 -1.82
C GLY A 769 2.39 30.58 -2.27
N LEU A 770 1.67 31.71 -2.32
CA LEU A 770 2.21 33.01 -2.72
C LEU A 770 2.70 33.80 -1.49
N TRP A 771 3.95 34.25 -1.51
CA TRP A 771 4.56 35.04 -0.44
C TRP A 771 5.48 36.13 -0.98
N TYR A 772 5.76 37.14 -0.15
CA TYR A 772 6.55 38.33 -0.53
C TYR A 772 7.62 38.70 0.52
N LYS A 773 8.15 37.71 1.26
CA LYS A 773 9.31 37.88 2.15
C LYS A 773 10.53 38.49 1.43
N GLU A 774 10.75 38.12 0.17
CA GLU A 774 11.84 38.64 -0.68
C GLU A 774 11.40 39.73 -1.68
N VAL A 775 12.35 40.58 -2.09
CA VAL A 775 12.12 41.69 -3.03
C VAL A 775 12.65 41.33 -4.43
N ALA A 776 11.96 40.43 -5.12
CA ALA A 776 12.36 40.00 -6.48
C ALA A 776 12.24 41.12 -7.54
N HIS A 777 11.27 42.04 -7.38
CA HIS A 777 10.96 43.13 -8.32
C HIS A 777 10.62 44.42 -7.55
N GLY A 778 10.71 45.58 -8.22
CA GLY A 778 10.43 46.89 -7.64
C GLY A 778 8.97 47.06 -7.21
N ARG A 779 8.76 47.39 -5.93
CA ARG A 779 7.45 47.47 -5.26
C ARG A 779 6.75 48.82 -5.45
N ALA A 780 6.48 49.18 -6.71
CA ALA A 780 5.97 50.49 -7.11
C ALA A 780 4.60 50.87 -6.50
N TYR A 781 3.82 49.91 -6.01
CA TYR A 781 2.51 50.10 -5.38
C TYR A 781 2.45 49.50 -3.96
N GLY A 782 3.59 49.46 -3.26
CA GLY A 782 3.69 49.03 -1.87
C GLY A 782 4.00 47.54 -1.64
N ASN A 783 3.96 47.12 -0.38
CA ASN A 783 4.39 45.80 0.08
C ASN A 783 3.23 44.80 0.13
N GLY A 784 3.26 43.80 -0.75
CA GLY A 784 2.29 42.70 -0.79
C GLY A 784 2.52 41.79 -2.00
N VAL A 785 1.64 40.81 -2.18
CA VAL A 785 1.55 40.02 -3.43
C VAL A 785 0.72 40.80 -4.45
N TYR A 786 1.20 40.85 -5.70
CA TYR A 786 0.62 41.64 -6.79
C TYR A 786 -0.27 40.79 -7.69
N PHE A 787 -1.45 41.30 -8.05
CA PHE A 787 -2.41 40.66 -8.95
C PHE A 787 -3.00 41.63 -9.97
N ALA A 788 -3.18 41.15 -11.20
CA ALA A 788 -3.83 41.88 -12.28
C ALA A 788 -5.28 41.42 -12.51
N LYS A 789 -6.15 42.36 -12.89
CA LYS A 789 -7.56 42.10 -13.26
C LYS A 789 -7.67 41.57 -14.70
N ASP A 790 -6.70 41.94 -15.54
CA ASP A 790 -6.50 41.41 -16.89
C ASP A 790 -5.29 40.46 -16.90
N GLY A 791 -5.51 39.21 -17.32
CA GLY A 791 -4.46 38.19 -17.39
C GLY A 791 -3.32 38.55 -18.34
N ASN A 792 -3.55 39.35 -19.38
CA ASN A 792 -2.48 39.77 -20.30
C ASN A 792 -1.37 40.58 -19.60
N VAL A 793 -1.68 41.30 -18.52
CA VAL A 793 -0.68 42.05 -17.75
C VAL A 793 0.23 41.08 -16.98
N SER A 794 -0.37 40.14 -16.26
CA SER A 794 0.37 39.08 -15.55
C SER A 794 1.17 38.20 -16.52
N MET A 795 0.59 37.91 -17.69
CA MET A 795 1.22 37.06 -18.70
C MET A 795 2.42 37.72 -19.39
N SER A 796 2.22 38.87 -20.03
CA SER A 796 3.23 39.52 -20.87
C SER A 796 4.43 40.06 -20.09
N ARG A 797 4.26 40.35 -18.79
CA ARG A 797 5.23 41.11 -18.00
C ARG A 797 5.84 40.37 -16.82
N TYR A 798 5.13 39.39 -16.24
CA TYR A 798 5.53 38.72 -15.00
C TYR A 798 5.67 37.19 -15.13
N ALA A 799 4.84 36.52 -15.95
CA ALA A 799 4.93 35.09 -16.27
C ALA A 799 6.11 34.76 -17.22
N ARG A 800 7.32 35.23 -16.89
CA ARG A 800 8.50 35.15 -17.76
C ARG A 800 8.87 33.71 -18.10
N SER A 801 9.12 33.47 -19.39
CA SER A 801 9.54 32.17 -19.88
C SER A 801 10.92 31.76 -19.39
N SER A 802 11.10 30.45 -19.17
CA SER A 802 12.39 29.81 -18.88
C SER A 802 13.25 29.68 -20.13
N SER A 803 14.58 29.63 -19.97
CA SER A 803 15.50 29.09 -20.99
C SER A 803 15.78 27.59 -20.83
N GLU A 804 15.61 27.03 -19.63
CA GLU A 804 15.85 25.63 -19.29
C GLU A 804 14.53 24.83 -19.23
N ILE A 805 14.22 24.07 -20.29
CA ILE A 805 13.04 23.19 -20.37
C ILE A 805 13.50 21.72 -20.35
N TRP A 806 12.80 20.86 -19.60
CA TRP A 806 13.07 19.42 -19.57
C TRP A 806 12.74 18.80 -20.95
N LYS A 807 13.76 18.32 -21.67
CA LYS A 807 13.63 17.90 -23.08
C LYS A 807 12.62 16.75 -23.29
N ASN A 808 12.53 15.87 -22.29
CA ASN A 808 11.67 14.68 -22.29
C ASN A 808 10.25 14.97 -21.79
N SER A 809 9.98 16.19 -21.31
CA SER A 809 8.62 16.64 -20.98
C SER A 809 7.70 16.53 -22.20
N ASN A 810 6.50 16.00 -21.97
CA ASN A 810 5.38 16.02 -22.91
C ASN A 810 4.60 17.34 -22.87
N LEU A 811 4.54 18.02 -21.72
CA LEU A 811 3.84 19.30 -21.56
C LEU A 811 4.65 20.50 -22.07
N ARG A 812 5.98 20.44 -21.92
CA ARG A 812 6.98 21.46 -22.26
C ARG A 812 6.60 22.87 -21.82
N PRO A 813 6.34 23.07 -20.51
CA PRO A 813 5.90 24.35 -19.99
C PRO A 813 6.93 25.46 -20.29
N THR A 814 6.47 26.56 -20.89
CA THR A 814 7.30 27.76 -21.11
C THR A 814 7.22 28.71 -19.93
N SER A 815 6.01 28.87 -19.41
CA SER A 815 5.57 29.95 -18.54
C SER A 815 4.27 29.51 -17.84
N CYS A 816 3.98 30.08 -16.67
CA CYS A 816 2.79 29.77 -15.88
C CYS A 816 2.19 31.03 -15.26
N MET A 817 0.87 31.06 -15.12
CA MET A 817 0.10 32.11 -14.45
C MET A 817 -0.98 31.46 -13.57
N ALA A 818 -1.13 31.91 -12.32
CA ALA A 818 -2.25 31.47 -11.48
C ALA A 818 -3.47 32.36 -11.67
N LEU A 819 -4.65 31.75 -11.52
CA LEU A 819 -5.89 32.43 -11.17
C LEU A 819 -6.13 32.16 -9.67
N THR A 820 -6.13 33.24 -8.88
CA THR A 820 -6.08 33.22 -7.41
C THR A 820 -7.40 33.74 -6.84
N GLU A 821 -7.93 33.01 -5.86
CA GLU A 821 -9.00 33.44 -4.97
C GLU A 821 -8.44 34.41 -3.93
N ILE A 822 -9.11 35.56 -3.77
CA ILE A 822 -8.71 36.63 -2.87
C ILE A 822 -9.92 37.04 -2.03
N VAL A 823 -9.77 37.18 -0.70
CA VAL A 823 -10.87 37.66 0.16
C VAL A 823 -11.32 39.06 -0.29
N ASN A 824 -12.63 39.25 -0.53
CA ASN A 824 -13.18 40.46 -1.13
C ASN A 824 -13.25 41.65 -0.15
N LEU A 825 -12.08 42.17 0.23
CA LEU A 825 -11.91 43.34 1.08
C LEU A 825 -10.97 44.37 0.43
N PRO A 826 -11.22 44.84 -0.82
CA PRO A 826 -10.29 45.68 -1.57
C PRO A 826 -9.95 47.01 -0.88
N ASN A 827 -10.86 47.53 -0.05
CA ASN A 827 -10.62 48.70 0.80
C ASN A 827 -9.54 48.50 1.89
N LYS A 828 -9.15 47.25 2.17
CA LYS A 828 -8.09 46.87 3.12
C LYS A 828 -6.79 46.42 2.41
N PHE A 829 -6.71 46.47 1.07
CA PHE A 829 -5.49 46.15 0.32
C PHE A 829 -4.52 47.36 0.31
N VAL A 830 -3.21 47.11 0.15
CA VAL A 830 -2.21 48.18 0.01
C VAL A 830 -2.40 49.00 -1.27
N SER A 831 -2.92 48.36 -2.32
CA SER A 831 -3.46 49.04 -3.49
C SER A 831 -4.58 48.23 -4.14
N GLN A 832 -5.48 48.94 -4.82
CA GLN A 832 -6.58 48.38 -5.62
C GLN A 832 -6.60 48.86 -7.08
N THR A 833 -5.74 49.82 -7.43
CA THR A 833 -5.64 50.46 -8.74
C THR A 833 -4.19 50.90 -8.99
N PRO A 834 -3.57 50.57 -10.14
CA PRO A 834 -4.10 49.75 -11.24
C PRO A 834 -4.19 48.25 -10.92
N TYR A 835 -3.50 47.79 -9.88
CA TYR A 835 -3.37 46.37 -9.50
C TYR A 835 -3.87 46.15 -8.07
N TYR A 836 -4.26 44.92 -7.74
CA TYR A 836 -4.46 44.54 -6.34
C TYR A 836 -3.10 44.21 -5.73
N VAL A 837 -2.79 44.80 -4.57
CA VAL A 837 -1.57 44.51 -3.80
C VAL A 837 -1.99 44.11 -2.39
N VAL A 838 -1.89 42.82 -2.09
CA VAL A 838 -2.43 42.22 -0.86
C VAL A 838 -1.30 41.83 0.09
N GLN A 839 -1.31 42.42 1.28
CA GLN A 839 -0.32 42.19 2.34
C GLN A 839 -0.61 40.93 3.17
N HIS A 840 -1.88 40.52 3.25
CA HIS A 840 -2.34 39.34 3.99
C HIS A 840 -2.21 38.10 3.09
N THR A 841 -1.15 37.31 3.29
CA THR A 841 -0.95 36.04 2.55
C THR A 841 -2.05 35.01 2.83
N GLU A 842 -2.60 35.06 4.04
CA GLU A 842 -3.76 34.31 4.52
C GLU A 842 -5.07 34.68 3.79
N TRP A 843 -5.10 35.75 2.98
CA TRP A 843 -6.25 36.10 2.13
C TRP A 843 -6.10 35.62 0.69
N LEU A 844 -5.09 34.78 0.38
CA LEU A 844 -4.71 34.41 -0.98
C LEU A 844 -4.66 32.89 -1.16
N LEU A 845 -5.40 32.37 -2.14
CA LEU A 845 -5.43 30.94 -2.44
C LEU A 845 -5.39 30.69 -3.95
N CYS A 846 -4.28 30.14 -4.44
CA CYS A 846 -4.16 29.74 -5.84
C CYS A 846 -5.15 28.61 -6.14
N ARG A 847 -6.12 28.84 -7.04
CA ARG A 847 -7.14 27.82 -7.38
C ARG A 847 -6.93 27.18 -8.74
N TYR A 848 -6.42 27.93 -9.72
CA TYR A 848 -6.07 27.38 -11.04
C TYR A 848 -4.66 27.80 -11.47
N LEU A 849 -3.99 26.93 -12.22
CA LEU A 849 -2.70 27.17 -12.86
C LEU A 849 -2.85 27.05 -14.37
N LEU A 850 -2.56 28.14 -15.07
CA LEU A 850 -2.62 28.26 -16.53
C LEU A 850 -1.21 28.11 -17.10
N VAL A 851 -0.99 27.06 -17.89
CA VAL A 851 0.33 26.63 -18.37
C VAL A 851 0.40 26.76 -19.90
N MET A 852 1.37 27.53 -20.39
CA MET A 852 1.68 27.62 -21.83
C MET A 852 2.80 26.66 -22.19
N ARG A 853 2.87 26.27 -23.46
CA ARG A 853 3.79 25.26 -24.00
C ARG A 853 4.56 25.77 -25.22
N THR A 854 5.72 25.17 -25.48
CA THR A 854 6.48 25.42 -26.72
C THR A 854 5.77 24.83 -27.94
N GLY A 855 5.10 25.70 -28.70
CA GLY A 855 4.71 25.43 -30.08
C GLY A 855 3.45 24.57 -30.28
N SER A 856 2.36 25.23 -30.64
CA SER A 856 1.95 25.15 -32.05
C SER A 856 2.61 26.31 -32.79
N ASN A 857 3.18 26.06 -33.97
CA ASN A 857 3.66 27.16 -34.82
C ASN A 857 2.46 28.05 -35.21
N GLY A 858 2.75 29.31 -35.53
CA GLY A 858 1.78 30.25 -36.10
C GLY A 858 1.35 29.90 -37.52
N GLN A 859 0.73 28.73 -37.72
CA GLN A 859 -0.27 28.58 -38.77
C GLN A 859 -1.42 29.52 -38.42
N SER A 860 -1.34 30.74 -38.94
CA SER A 860 -2.53 31.57 -39.12
C SER A 860 -3.53 30.73 -39.90
N MET A 861 -4.74 30.55 -39.37
CA MET A 861 -5.85 29.89 -40.08
C MET A 861 -6.45 30.82 -41.15
N THR A 862 -5.59 31.42 -41.98
CA THR A 862 -5.93 32.05 -43.26
C THR A 862 -6.25 30.95 -44.28
N GLY A 863 -7.31 30.19 -43.98
CA GLY A 863 -7.62 28.91 -44.63
C GLY A 863 -9.07 28.44 -44.49
N MET A 864 -9.96 29.24 -43.88
CA MET A 864 -11.41 29.04 -43.99
C MET A 864 -12.07 30.37 -44.33
N THR A 865 -12.54 30.51 -45.58
CA THR A 865 -13.35 31.63 -46.04
C THR A 865 -14.80 31.46 -45.61
N GLY A 866 -15.03 31.44 -44.30
CA GLY A 866 -16.29 31.86 -43.69
C GLY A 866 -16.27 33.37 -43.45
N GLY A 867 -17.44 34.00 -43.30
CA GLY A 867 -17.51 35.39 -42.90
C GLY A 867 -17.00 35.61 -41.47
N PRO A 868 -16.78 36.87 -41.04
CA PRO A 868 -16.40 37.19 -39.67
C PRO A 868 -17.59 37.02 -38.71
N ASP A 869 -17.93 35.77 -38.41
CA ASP A 869 -18.72 35.45 -37.22
C ASP A 869 -17.95 35.99 -36.00
N PRO A 870 -18.57 36.85 -35.17
CA PRO A 870 -17.89 37.38 -33.99
C PRO A 870 -17.59 36.22 -33.04
N ALA A 871 -16.37 36.18 -32.50
CA ALA A 871 -15.94 35.21 -31.49
C ALA A 871 -16.64 35.47 -30.14
N GLY A 872 -17.96 35.30 -30.09
CA GLY A 872 -18.78 35.47 -28.91
C GLY A 872 -18.44 34.42 -27.85
N ASN A 873 -18.37 34.86 -26.59
CA ASN A 873 -18.11 34.04 -25.41
C ASN A 873 -18.91 32.74 -25.46
N ARG A 874 -18.25 31.59 -25.71
CA ARG A 874 -18.88 30.26 -25.71
C ARG A 874 -19.00 29.75 -24.27
N VAL A 875 -19.79 30.45 -23.47
CA VAL A 875 -20.20 29.99 -22.15
C VAL A 875 -21.29 28.94 -22.35
N SER A 876 -21.05 27.71 -21.89
CA SER A 876 -22.06 26.65 -21.92
C SER A 876 -23.24 27.00 -21.00
N ALA A 877 -24.45 27.03 -21.57
CA ALA A 877 -25.66 27.43 -20.85
C ALA A 877 -26.15 26.41 -19.79
N THR A 878 -25.54 25.22 -19.74
CA THR A 878 -25.92 24.12 -18.82
C THR A 878 -24.96 23.92 -17.65
N ILE A 879 -23.83 24.65 -17.62
CA ILE A 879 -22.81 24.53 -16.58
C ILE A 879 -22.97 25.68 -15.58
N PRO A 880 -23.26 25.43 -14.30
CA PRO A 880 -23.33 26.48 -13.28
C PRO A 880 -21.99 27.21 -13.14
N LEU A 881 -22.04 28.54 -12.95
CA LEU A 881 -20.87 29.41 -12.88
C LEU A 881 -20.78 30.13 -11.55
N VAL A 882 -19.54 30.29 -11.05
CA VAL A 882 -19.22 31.07 -9.86
C VAL A 882 -19.69 32.51 -10.02
N ARG A 883 -20.52 32.97 -9.07
CA ARG A 883 -21.09 34.31 -9.07
C ARG A 883 -20.05 35.39 -8.70
N LEU A 884 -19.35 35.91 -9.71
CA LEU A 884 -18.34 36.97 -9.57
C LEU A 884 -18.96 38.32 -9.10
N ASP A 885 -18.15 39.12 -8.40
CA ASP A 885 -18.50 40.49 -8.01
C ASP A 885 -18.60 41.42 -9.26
N PRO A 886 -19.75 42.07 -9.54
CA PRO A 886 -19.89 42.96 -10.69
C PRO A 886 -18.99 44.21 -10.63
N ARG A 887 -18.38 44.53 -9.48
CA ARG A 887 -17.39 45.60 -9.31
C ARG A 887 -15.99 45.23 -9.83
N ALA A 888 -15.73 43.94 -10.09
CA ALA A 888 -14.43 43.42 -10.46
C ALA A 888 -14.48 42.62 -11.77
N THR A 889 -14.17 43.28 -12.89
CA THR A 889 -14.05 42.61 -14.20
C THR A 889 -12.81 41.71 -14.24
N LEU A 890 -13.04 40.40 -14.40
CA LEU A 890 -12.00 39.40 -14.69
C LEU A 890 -11.95 39.13 -16.20
N GLN A 891 -10.80 39.35 -16.83
CA GLN A 891 -10.64 39.19 -18.29
C GLN A 891 -9.24 38.73 -18.70
N ILE A 892 -9.09 38.26 -19.93
CA ILE A 892 -7.79 38.11 -20.61
C ILE A 892 -7.90 38.89 -21.93
N GLY A 893 -7.37 40.11 -21.96
CA GLY A 893 -7.60 41.05 -23.06
C GLY A 893 -9.07 41.37 -23.23
N LEU A 894 -9.65 40.99 -24.37
CA LEU A 894 -11.07 41.21 -24.68
C LEU A 894 -12.00 40.10 -24.14
N ASN A 895 -11.44 38.95 -23.76
CA ASN A 895 -12.23 37.78 -23.34
C ASN A 895 -12.62 37.92 -21.86
N LYS A 896 -13.93 37.99 -21.59
CA LYS A 896 -14.44 37.93 -20.21
C LYS A 896 -14.39 36.49 -19.71
N ILE A 897 -13.72 36.27 -18.58
CA ILE A 897 -13.52 34.93 -18.04
C ILE A 897 -14.72 34.50 -17.20
N ALA A 898 -15.14 33.24 -17.35
CA ALA A 898 -16.15 32.62 -16.51
C ALA A 898 -15.59 31.32 -15.91
N ILE A 899 -15.99 31.02 -14.67
CA ILE A 899 -15.43 29.93 -13.87
C ILE A 899 -16.58 28.98 -13.51
N PRO A 900 -16.54 27.69 -13.88
CA PRO A 900 -17.52 26.70 -13.43
C PRO A 900 -17.54 26.55 -11.92
N GLU A 901 -18.72 26.31 -11.34
CA GLU A 901 -18.88 26.02 -9.91
C GLU A 901 -18.07 24.77 -9.52
N PRO A 902 -17.01 24.87 -8.67
CA PRO A 902 -16.09 23.76 -8.43
C PRO A 902 -16.71 22.51 -7.81
N GLY A 903 -17.90 22.62 -7.18
CA GLY A 903 -18.65 21.48 -6.66
C GLY A 903 -19.43 20.70 -7.72
N TYR A 904 -19.77 21.31 -8.86
CA TYR A 904 -20.80 20.81 -9.79
C TYR A 904 -20.51 19.38 -10.30
N LYS A 905 -19.31 19.15 -10.84
CA LYS A 905 -18.88 17.83 -11.33
C LYS A 905 -18.84 16.78 -10.20
N LEU A 906 -18.36 17.15 -9.03
CA LEU A 906 -18.25 16.23 -7.88
C LEU A 906 -19.63 15.85 -7.35
N GLU A 907 -20.55 16.81 -7.21
CA GLU A 907 -21.95 16.55 -6.87
C GLU A 907 -22.66 15.66 -7.89
N LYS A 908 -22.47 15.96 -9.18
CA LYS A 908 -23.02 15.19 -10.31
C LYS A 908 -22.50 13.74 -10.27
N LEU A 909 -21.22 13.55 -9.98
CA LEU A 909 -20.60 12.24 -9.82
C LEU A 909 -21.11 11.50 -8.57
N VAL A 910 -21.25 12.16 -7.43
CA VAL A 910 -21.83 11.58 -6.20
C VAL A 910 -23.29 11.16 -6.43
N LYS A 911 -24.09 12.01 -7.08
CA LYS A 911 -25.49 11.70 -7.47
C LYS A 911 -25.55 10.51 -8.44
N ALA A 912 -24.64 10.44 -9.41
CA ALA A 912 -24.52 9.28 -10.31
C ALA A 912 -24.17 7.99 -9.55
N ARG A 913 -23.12 8.00 -8.71
CA ARG A 913 -22.74 6.85 -7.87
C ARG A 913 -23.88 6.39 -6.94
N ALA A 914 -24.64 7.32 -6.35
CA ALA A 914 -25.81 7.00 -5.54
C ALA A 914 -26.97 6.38 -6.35
N SER A 915 -27.12 6.75 -7.62
CA SER A 915 -28.12 6.13 -8.53
C SER A 915 -27.67 4.82 -9.17
N GLU A 916 -26.36 4.59 -9.27
CA GLU A 916 -25.77 3.32 -9.69
C GLU A 916 -25.78 2.27 -8.57
N PHE A 917 -25.66 2.72 -7.32
CA PHE A 917 -25.60 1.85 -6.16
C PHE A 917 -26.92 1.09 -5.97
N LYS A 918 -26.77 -0.23 -5.84
CA LYS A 918 -27.79 -1.17 -5.41
C LYS A 918 -27.15 -2.04 -4.35
N GLU A 919 -27.89 -2.40 -3.33
CA GLU A 919 -27.45 -3.47 -2.44
C GLU A 919 -27.56 -4.81 -3.18
N ASP A 920 -26.45 -5.56 -3.18
CA ASP A 920 -26.44 -6.95 -3.61
C ASP A 920 -27.24 -7.82 -2.61
N ASP A 921 -27.82 -8.91 -3.08
CA ASP A 921 -28.28 -9.97 -2.18
C ASP A 921 -27.09 -10.60 -1.42
N ASN A 922 -27.26 -10.89 -0.14
CA ASN A 922 -26.34 -11.77 0.59
C ASN A 922 -26.30 -13.14 -0.13
N ASP A 923 -25.13 -13.75 -0.26
CA ASP A 923 -25.01 -15.05 -0.92
C ASP A 923 -25.47 -16.20 -0.01
N LYS A 924 -25.34 -17.44 -0.48
CA LYS A 924 -25.76 -18.60 0.33
C LYS A 924 -24.95 -18.73 1.62
N ASP A 925 -23.62 -18.59 1.58
CA ASP A 925 -22.80 -18.80 2.78
C ASP A 925 -23.13 -17.74 3.85
N ASP A 926 -23.46 -16.52 3.44
CA ASP A 926 -23.80 -15.43 4.35
C ASP A 926 -25.23 -15.53 4.89
N LYS A 927 -26.18 -15.95 4.06
CA LYS A 927 -27.56 -16.27 4.48
C LYS A 927 -27.56 -17.45 5.45
N ASP A 928 -26.83 -18.52 5.14
CA ASP A 928 -26.66 -19.66 6.04
C ASP A 928 -26.06 -19.22 7.40
N VAL A 929 -25.15 -18.22 7.47
CA VAL A 929 -24.64 -17.71 8.76
C VAL A 929 -25.72 -16.92 9.51
N LEU A 930 -26.38 -15.98 8.84
CA LEU A 930 -27.41 -15.12 9.45
C LEU A 930 -28.63 -15.92 9.95
N GLU A 931 -28.98 -17.01 9.27
CA GLU A 931 -30.04 -17.95 9.65
C GLU A 931 -29.59 -18.99 10.70
N GLY A 932 -28.29 -19.05 11.03
CA GLY A 932 -27.73 -19.97 12.04
C GLY A 932 -27.45 -21.40 11.55
N ILE A 933 -27.43 -21.58 10.23
CA ILE A 933 -27.34 -22.87 9.52
C ILE A 933 -25.88 -23.22 9.15
N ALA A 934 -25.02 -22.22 8.87
CA ALA A 934 -23.75 -22.36 8.15
C ALA A 934 -22.70 -23.33 8.72
N TRP A 935 -22.84 -23.76 9.97
CA TRP A 935 -21.94 -24.74 10.60
C TRP A 935 -22.64 -26.00 11.13
N ALA A 936 -23.92 -26.19 10.82
CA ALA A 936 -24.54 -27.50 10.97
C ALA A 936 -23.87 -28.46 9.99
N ALA A 937 -23.23 -29.52 10.51
CA ALA A 937 -22.56 -30.52 9.67
C ALA A 937 -23.54 -31.07 8.63
N SER A 938 -23.13 -31.06 7.36
CA SER A 938 -23.95 -31.51 6.24
C SER A 938 -24.26 -32.99 6.37
N GLN A 939 -25.42 -33.31 6.93
CA GLN A 939 -25.89 -34.69 7.01
C GLN A 939 -25.92 -35.29 5.60
N PRO A 940 -25.35 -36.49 5.37
CA PRO A 940 -25.51 -37.17 4.10
C PRO A 940 -27.01 -37.38 3.86
N PRO A 941 -27.54 -37.12 2.64
CA PRO A 941 -28.97 -37.14 2.39
C PRO A 941 -29.53 -38.49 2.81
N SER A 942 -30.45 -38.47 3.79
CA SER A 942 -31.05 -39.67 4.34
C SER A 942 -31.69 -40.47 3.20
N ARG A 943 -31.24 -41.70 2.98
CA ARG A 943 -31.93 -42.64 2.08
C ARG A 943 -33.33 -42.89 2.62
N MET A 944 -34.28 -42.12 2.11
CA MET A 944 -35.70 -42.27 2.42
C MET A 944 -36.12 -43.63 1.84
N GLY A 945 -36.23 -44.63 2.72
CA GLY A 945 -36.52 -45.99 2.31
C GLY A 945 -37.90 -46.06 1.67
N THR A 946 -37.96 -46.38 0.38
CA THR A 946 -39.20 -46.61 -0.34
C THR A 946 -39.93 -47.82 0.25
N ARG A 947 -40.96 -47.56 1.05
CA ARG A 947 -41.97 -48.55 1.44
C ARG A 947 -43.34 -48.10 0.99
N ASP A 948 -43.97 -48.99 0.24
CA ASP A 948 -45.40 -49.26 0.22
C ASP A 948 -46.33 -48.08 -0.12
N ARG A 949 -46.57 -47.92 -1.42
CA ARG A 949 -47.89 -47.53 -1.94
C ARG A 949 -48.37 -48.57 -2.97
N PRO A 950 -49.68 -48.83 -3.09
CA PRO A 950 -50.18 -49.91 -3.95
C PRO A 950 -50.03 -49.62 -5.44
N ILE A 951 -50.08 -50.68 -6.24
CA ILE A 951 -50.19 -50.63 -7.70
C ILE A 951 -51.68 -50.48 -8.05
N GLU A 952 -52.01 -49.50 -8.89
CA GLU A 952 -53.21 -49.52 -9.73
C GLU A 952 -52.76 -49.51 -11.20
N LEU A 953 -53.51 -50.21 -12.07
CA LEU A 953 -53.14 -50.53 -13.44
C LEU A 953 -53.98 -49.71 -14.44
N ILE A 954 -53.29 -49.00 -15.33
CA ILE A 954 -53.75 -48.56 -16.65
C ILE A 954 -52.49 -48.64 -17.54
N GLU A 955 -52.29 -49.75 -18.24
CA GLU A 955 -52.73 -49.97 -19.64
C GLU A 955 -51.98 -49.06 -20.64
N ASP A 956 -50.86 -49.63 -21.12
CA ASP A 956 -50.29 -49.64 -22.48
C ASP A 956 -50.63 -48.50 -23.48
N ASP A 957 -49.59 -47.88 -24.04
CA ASP A 957 -49.20 -48.13 -25.45
C ASP A 957 -47.79 -47.54 -25.77
N ASP A 958 -47.01 -48.31 -26.53
CA ASP A 958 -45.83 -48.00 -27.39
C ASP A 958 -44.77 -46.93 -27.01
N ILE A 959 -43.46 -47.23 -26.88
CA ILE A 959 -42.48 -47.69 -27.92
C ILE A 959 -42.13 -46.54 -28.91
N GLU A 960 -40.86 -46.13 -29.13
CA GLU A 960 -39.58 -46.50 -28.51
C GLU A 960 -38.49 -45.39 -28.62
N MET A 961 -37.33 -45.71 -28.05
CA MET A 961 -35.95 -45.27 -28.36
C MET A 961 -35.74 -44.84 -29.83
N VAL A 962 -34.83 -43.90 -30.16
CA VAL A 962 -33.35 -43.97 -30.17
C VAL A 962 -32.85 -42.53 -30.37
N GLY A 963 -31.69 -42.04 -29.91
CA GLY A 963 -30.50 -42.65 -29.31
C GLY A 963 -29.26 -41.91 -29.86
N VAL A 964 -28.29 -41.60 -29.00
CA VAL A 964 -27.17 -40.68 -29.33
C VAL A 964 -26.15 -41.33 -30.26
N ASN A 965 -25.61 -40.60 -31.25
CA ASN A 965 -24.22 -40.82 -31.66
C ASN A 965 -23.45 -39.65 -32.30
N TRP A 966 -22.13 -39.70 -32.05
CA TRP A 966 -21.05 -38.82 -32.51
C TRP A 966 -20.85 -38.93 -34.05
N ALA A 967 -20.19 -38.05 -34.82
CA ALA A 967 -18.84 -37.50 -34.67
C ALA A 967 -18.44 -36.57 -35.87
N SER A 968 -17.32 -35.86 -35.75
CA SER A 968 -16.46 -35.29 -36.85
C SER A 968 -17.02 -34.19 -37.81
N GLY A 969 -16.16 -33.22 -38.14
CA GLY A 969 -16.35 -32.21 -39.22
C GLY A 969 -15.66 -32.63 -40.54
N PRO A 970 -15.11 -31.72 -41.39
CA PRO A 970 -14.98 -30.26 -41.28
C PRO A 970 -15.54 -29.49 -42.52
N GLY A 971 -15.43 -28.15 -42.59
CA GLY A 971 -15.62 -27.42 -43.87
C GLY A 971 -15.80 -25.91 -43.82
N ALA A 972 -15.15 -25.20 -44.74
CA ALA A 972 -15.16 -23.73 -44.92
C ALA A 972 -16.41 -23.14 -45.60
N GLY A 973 -16.59 -21.81 -45.52
CA GLY A 973 -17.58 -21.02 -46.29
C GLY A 973 -18.18 -19.87 -45.47
N GLN A 974 -17.60 -18.66 -45.46
CA GLN A 974 -17.82 -17.53 -46.37
C GLN A 974 -19.16 -16.75 -46.24
N ALA A 975 -19.03 -15.55 -45.65
CA ALA A 975 -19.54 -14.26 -46.15
C ALA A 975 -21.07 -13.91 -46.12
N SER A 976 -21.34 -12.60 -46.35
CA SER A 976 -22.64 -11.88 -46.32
C SER A 976 -23.29 -11.76 -44.93
N THR A 977 -23.57 -10.57 -44.34
CA THR A 977 -24.52 -9.48 -44.70
C THR A 977 -25.99 -9.94 -44.74
N SER A 978 -26.97 -9.31 -44.08
CA SER A 978 -26.98 -7.97 -43.44
C SER A 978 -28.27 -7.63 -42.66
N ARG A 979 -28.12 -6.78 -41.62
CA ARG A 979 -28.91 -5.55 -41.34
C ARG A 979 -30.45 -5.62 -41.05
N ALA A 980 -30.73 -5.46 -39.74
CA ALA A 980 -31.74 -4.57 -39.13
C ALA A 980 -33.24 -4.94 -39.07
N LEU A 981 -33.87 -4.41 -38.01
CA LEU A 981 -35.31 -4.43 -37.63
C LEU A 981 -35.81 -5.81 -37.20
N VAL A 982 -36.65 -5.95 -36.16
CA VAL A 982 -37.34 -4.92 -35.35
C VAL A 982 -36.67 -4.69 -34.00
#